data_AF-A0A9P0L981-F1
#
_entry.id   AF-A0A9P0L981-F1
#
_cell.length_a   1.000
_cell.length_b   1.000
_cell.length_c   1.000
_cell.angle_alpha   90.00
_cell.angle_beta   90.00
_cell.angle_gamma   90.00
#
_symmetry.space_group_name_H-M   'P 1'
#
loop_
_entity.id
_entity.type
_entity.pdbx_description
1 polymer ?
#
loop_
_entity_poly.entity_id
_entity_poly.type
_entity_poly.pdbx_seq_one_letter_code
_entity_poly.pdbx_strand_id
1 'polypeptide(L)'
;MLVLKFFLFISSILTNRVVIACFKINQADLFSENYVISSSKIPTIDLATIGDTLRSGTFTFGVCPEEVVCLEVHLGMKKISILDQDLHIDLFSKAGTNKLRLDKVKPIFVEGYAHGLDGENHVFGYIEDNFFYGQIMTSDNIYYIDDIRGYFPRESINMSRYNAVVFKRKRYNAGTNEKLFLKETKNIVRRFAGDWSEDGSNPYIDPDVRYMEFLKTGKVCTLFVLMDKSFLNILHDDDIKSAVTNILQNIDQVDSIFRSTDFNNDGVPDNIGFKVKHLAVLVSEDSPVNLIPPYTNIPMAGPDYLIRFTNYEILRDVCLGVAFTAQSFQNNTLGVSYTALKPVFYHNVFKLPVGGICDRPTFTDADAHLNVLVISSRLPNGKTVHPRLSTLSLAHELGHSFGAPHDTQECKGYLMGSHTPEKEERKNYIFSECSKPHIVQTILNQGYCLEDSEEAFCGNGIVEQGETCDCGTWRDCAELDVCCIPRGEKHQCQVNWLKQYQCHPSQGLCCTQRCVYKDLIQYGVNCKRFEKACPCPPGEKCTCGVDSECIDDTCHSLECTRMNLEECKCPYTDVNTNEDNKFSKCHTCCSFEGNCESSSTVVHTIVSRKEDITAYLKQNYTFKKFPRSVRIKKFGHYKEFCNQAGGINSSCTLLFFREVIEKDYCILFGKVGTCRKSGCDVPGIRQIYPVIIKARSISGSTNRSVEFSITSYIFLLLGTTCQIILDLYQK
;
A
#
# COMPACT_ATOMS: atom_id res chain seq x y z
N MET A 1 22.56 -2.32 -47.37
CA MET A 1 21.16 -2.42 -46.91
C MET A 1 20.93 -3.22 -45.62
N LEU A 2 21.83 -4.12 -45.20
CA LEU A 2 21.71 -4.81 -43.90
C LEU A 2 22.10 -3.92 -42.69
N VAL A 3 23.10 -3.06 -42.86
CA VAL A 3 23.60 -2.16 -41.79
C VAL A 3 22.58 -1.07 -41.42
N LEU A 4 21.79 -0.59 -42.38
CA LEU A 4 20.75 0.41 -42.14
C LEU A 4 19.51 -0.18 -41.43
N LYS A 5 19.22 -1.48 -41.63
CA LYS A 5 18.14 -2.18 -40.92
C LYS A 5 18.51 -2.49 -39.47
N PHE A 6 19.79 -2.72 -39.16
CA PHE A 6 20.27 -2.90 -37.79
C PHE A 6 20.22 -1.58 -36.99
N PHE A 7 20.56 -0.45 -37.63
CA PHE A 7 20.42 0.88 -37.02
C PHE A 7 18.95 1.30 -36.79
N LEU A 8 18.02 0.93 -37.68
CA LEU A 8 16.59 1.18 -37.47
C LEU A 8 15.96 0.27 -36.40
N PHE A 9 16.46 -0.97 -36.24
CA PHE A 9 16.01 -1.86 -35.16
C PHE A 9 16.48 -1.36 -33.78
N ILE A 10 17.73 -0.89 -33.68
CA ILE A 10 18.28 -0.26 -32.47
C ILE A 10 17.61 1.09 -32.18
N SER A 11 17.27 1.88 -33.21
CA SER A 11 16.51 3.13 -33.05
C SER A 11 15.07 2.92 -32.58
N SER A 12 14.43 1.77 -32.87
CA SER A 12 13.08 1.47 -32.36
C SER A 12 13.08 0.90 -30.93
N ILE A 13 14.23 0.41 -30.46
CA ILE A 13 14.43 -0.01 -29.06
C ILE A 13 14.79 1.20 -28.16
N LEU A 14 15.16 2.35 -28.76
CA LEU A 14 15.55 3.57 -28.08
C LEU A 14 14.40 4.50 -27.65
N THR A 15 13.13 4.08 -27.73
CA THR A 15 12.01 4.87 -27.19
C THR A 15 11.74 4.63 -25.70
N ASN A 16 12.42 3.66 -25.06
CA ASN A 16 12.49 3.56 -23.60
C ASN A 16 13.95 3.79 -23.19
N ARG A 17 14.25 4.99 -22.68
CA ARG A 17 15.59 5.31 -22.13
C ARG A 17 15.83 4.49 -20.86
N VAL A 18 16.36 3.27 -21.01
CA VAL A 18 16.87 2.48 -19.89
C VAL A 18 18.25 3.04 -19.53
N VAL A 19 18.35 3.76 -18.41
CA VAL A 19 19.65 4.15 -17.83
C VAL A 19 20.15 2.97 -17.02
N ILE A 20 21.15 2.25 -17.54
CA ILE A 20 21.81 1.16 -16.81
C ILE A 20 22.89 1.77 -15.93
N ALA A 21 22.70 1.67 -14.61
CA ALA A 21 23.68 2.17 -13.66
C ALA A 21 24.05 1.09 -12.65
N CYS A 22 25.33 0.70 -12.63
CA CYS A 22 25.82 -0.39 -11.79
C CYS A 22 26.69 0.11 -10.64
N PHE A 23 26.31 -0.09 -9.37
CA PHE A 23 27.25 0.16 -8.26
C PHE A 23 27.80 -1.15 -7.70
N LYS A 24 29.13 -1.19 -7.55
CA LYS A 24 29.90 -2.36 -7.11
C LYS A 24 30.33 -2.19 -5.66
N ILE A 25 29.87 -3.08 -4.78
CA ILE A 25 30.38 -3.15 -3.40
C ILE A 25 31.72 -3.91 -3.42
N ASN A 26 32.83 -3.19 -3.62
CA ASN A 26 34.17 -3.78 -3.49
C ASN A 26 34.43 -4.14 -2.01
N GLN A 27 34.55 -5.43 -1.69
CA GLN A 27 34.96 -5.93 -0.35
C GLN A 27 36.46 -5.75 -0.08
N ALA A 28 37.05 -4.62 -0.48
CA ALA A 28 38.50 -4.52 -0.56
C ALA A 28 39.22 -4.21 0.76
N ASP A 29 38.56 -3.70 1.80
CA ASP A 29 39.22 -3.36 3.06
C ASP A 29 38.42 -3.87 4.28
N LEU A 30 38.71 -5.09 4.70
CA LEU A 30 38.14 -5.75 5.88
C LEU A 30 38.71 -5.14 7.16
N PHE A 31 38.00 -4.16 7.74
CA PHE A 31 38.09 -3.90 9.17
C PHE A 31 37.08 -4.77 9.92
N SER A 32 37.52 -5.38 11.01
CA SER A 32 36.80 -6.37 11.79
C SER A 32 35.65 -5.76 12.61
N GLU A 33 34.53 -5.39 11.99
CA GLU A 33 33.22 -5.24 12.64
C GLU A 33 32.10 -5.57 11.62
N ASN A 34 30.84 -5.68 12.04
CA ASN A 34 29.69 -6.20 11.28
C ASN A 34 29.26 -5.39 10.02
N TYR A 35 30.15 -4.62 9.40
CA TYR A 35 29.89 -3.73 8.27
C TYR A 35 31.12 -3.57 7.36
N VAL A 36 30.92 -3.05 6.14
CA VAL A 36 31.98 -2.78 5.16
C VAL A 36 31.88 -1.34 4.67
N ILE A 37 33.01 -0.63 4.61
CA ILE A 37 33.09 0.70 3.99
C ILE A 37 33.10 0.53 2.47
N SER A 38 32.24 1.26 1.76
CA SER A 38 32.08 1.09 0.31
C SER A 38 31.73 2.39 -0.42
N SER A 39 31.59 2.29 -1.73
CA SER A 39 30.98 3.33 -2.56
C SER A 39 29.71 2.83 -3.21
N SER A 40 28.63 3.59 -3.05
CA SER A 40 27.35 3.35 -3.72
C SER A 40 27.16 4.24 -4.95
N LYS A 41 28.27 4.67 -5.56
CA LYS A 41 28.27 5.57 -6.71
C LYS A 41 27.58 4.93 -7.91
N ILE A 42 26.63 5.64 -8.47
CA ILE A 42 25.87 5.30 -9.65
C ILE A 42 26.66 5.83 -10.87
N PRO A 43 27.18 4.96 -11.76
CA PRO A 43 27.89 5.38 -12.97
C PRO A 43 26.95 6.18 -13.87
N THR A 44 27.35 7.39 -14.25
CA THR A 44 26.47 8.36 -14.90
C THR A 44 26.63 8.38 -16.41
N ILE A 45 25.50 8.52 -17.11
CA ILE A 45 25.32 9.60 -18.10
C ILE A 45 24.30 10.57 -17.47
N ASP A 46 24.83 11.57 -16.76
CA ASP A 46 24.20 12.85 -16.38
C ASP A 46 22.81 12.86 -15.71
N LEU A 47 22.75 12.56 -14.39
CA LEU A 47 21.54 12.62 -13.57
C LEU A 47 20.88 14.02 -13.50
N ALA A 48 21.65 15.09 -13.74
CA ALA A 48 21.14 16.46 -13.80
C ALA A 48 20.20 16.70 -14.98
N THR A 49 20.50 16.09 -16.13
CA THR A 49 19.67 16.11 -17.35
C THR A 49 18.49 15.14 -17.25
N ILE A 50 18.67 14.08 -16.44
CA ILE A 50 17.65 13.07 -16.18
C ILE A 50 16.58 13.62 -15.22
N GLY A 51 16.87 14.53 -14.28
CA GLY A 51 15.90 15.12 -13.33
C GLY A 51 14.62 15.70 -13.96
N ASP A 52 14.73 16.28 -15.15
CA ASP A 52 13.59 16.81 -15.91
C ASP A 52 12.93 15.76 -16.83
N THR A 53 13.68 14.71 -17.21
CA THR A 53 13.19 13.56 -18.01
C THR A 53 12.62 12.42 -17.14
N LEU A 54 12.90 12.45 -15.83
CA LEU A 54 12.67 11.42 -14.80
C LEU A 54 11.20 11.26 -14.40
N ARG A 55 10.35 12.24 -14.73
CA ARG A 55 8.98 12.33 -14.22
C ARG A 55 7.99 11.31 -14.84
N SER A 56 8.43 10.38 -15.69
CA SER A 56 7.52 9.44 -16.38
C SER A 56 8.08 8.02 -16.67
N GLY A 57 9.23 7.63 -16.14
CA GLY A 57 9.92 6.38 -16.54
C GLY A 57 10.36 5.47 -15.38
N THR A 58 10.43 4.17 -15.64
CA THR A 58 11.17 3.19 -14.83
C THR A 58 12.59 3.04 -15.37
N PHE A 59 13.56 2.90 -14.48
CA PHE A 59 14.99 2.80 -14.81
C PHE A 59 15.54 1.48 -14.32
N THR A 60 16.52 0.92 -15.03
CA THR A 60 17.12 -0.35 -14.64
C THR A 60 18.47 -0.13 -13.99
N PHE A 61 18.57 -0.33 -12.70
CA PHE A 61 19.82 -0.29 -11.95
C PHE A 61 20.43 -1.69 -11.84
N GLY A 62 21.72 -1.81 -12.11
CA GLY A 62 22.49 -2.98 -11.71
C GLY A 62 22.93 -2.79 -10.26
N VAL A 63 22.43 -3.61 -9.34
CA VAL A 63 22.91 -3.61 -7.97
C VAL A 63 23.84 -4.80 -7.78
N CYS A 64 25.13 -4.57 -7.56
CA CYS A 64 26.09 -5.65 -7.31
C CYS A 64 26.50 -5.65 -5.83
N PRO A 65 25.70 -6.25 -4.92
CA PRO A 65 26.04 -6.31 -3.51
C PRO A 65 27.23 -7.24 -3.22
N GLU A 66 27.55 -8.15 -4.15
CA GLU A 66 28.73 -9.02 -4.11
C GLU A 66 29.43 -8.99 -5.48
N GLU A 67 30.76 -9.17 -5.52
CA GLU A 67 31.54 -9.08 -6.78
C GLU A 67 31.04 -10.03 -7.89
N VAL A 68 30.37 -11.11 -7.51
CA VAL A 68 29.93 -12.18 -8.43
C VAL A 68 28.41 -12.11 -8.71
N VAL A 69 27.64 -11.37 -7.90
CA VAL A 69 26.18 -11.33 -7.99
C VAL A 69 25.71 -9.90 -8.20
N CYS A 70 25.26 -9.62 -9.43
CA CYS A 70 24.60 -8.36 -9.79
C CYS A 70 23.11 -8.63 -10.04
N LEU A 71 22.26 -7.89 -9.36
CA LEU A 71 20.81 -7.87 -9.52
C LEU A 71 20.46 -6.78 -10.53
N GLU A 72 19.69 -7.12 -11.56
CA GLU A 72 19.09 -6.12 -12.44
C GLU A 72 17.76 -5.67 -11.81
N VAL A 73 17.73 -4.46 -11.26
CA VAL A 73 16.61 -3.90 -10.49
C VAL A 73 15.95 -2.79 -11.28
N HIS A 74 14.65 -2.90 -11.56
CA HIS A 74 13.90 -1.77 -12.09
C HIS A 74 13.52 -0.87 -10.92
N LEU A 75 14.17 0.29 -10.78
CA LEU A 75 13.76 1.32 -9.83
C LEU A 75 12.84 2.32 -10.52
N GLY A 76 11.66 2.49 -9.94
CA GLY A 76 10.79 3.62 -10.19
C GLY A 76 11.15 4.79 -9.28
N MET A 77 10.98 6.01 -9.76
CA MET A 77 10.92 7.15 -8.85
C MET A 77 9.66 7.04 -8.00
N LYS A 78 9.84 7.15 -6.70
CA LYS A 78 8.75 7.14 -5.74
C LYS A 78 8.36 8.57 -5.39
N LYS A 79 7.09 8.91 -5.59
CA LYS A 79 6.50 10.09 -4.95
C LYS A 79 6.19 9.70 -3.50
N ILE A 80 6.75 10.43 -2.55
CA ILE A 80 6.41 10.26 -1.14
C ILE A 80 5.05 10.92 -0.87
N SER A 81 4.10 10.17 -0.33
CA SER A 81 2.73 10.60 -0.03
C SER A 81 2.58 11.29 1.34
N ILE A 82 3.58 11.18 2.23
CA ILE A 82 3.56 11.79 3.56
C ILE A 82 3.84 13.30 3.55
N LEU A 83 3.91 13.96 2.40
CA LEU A 83 4.28 15.39 2.31
C LEU A 83 3.04 16.26 2.11
N ASP A 84 2.95 17.35 2.86
CA ASP A 84 1.98 18.41 2.57
C ASP A 84 2.32 19.15 1.25
N GLN A 85 1.29 19.59 0.52
CA GLN A 85 1.43 20.21 -0.81
C GLN A 85 2.28 21.50 -0.78
N ASP A 86 2.32 22.20 0.36
CA ASP A 86 3.06 23.44 0.56
C ASP A 86 4.15 23.35 1.64
N LEU A 87 4.72 22.16 1.86
CA LEU A 87 5.74 21.97 2.89
C LEU A 87 7.00 22.84 2.66
N HIS A 88 7.26 23.72 3.63
CA HIS A 88 8.50 24.47 3.76
C HIS A 88 9.36 23.92 4.90
N ILE A 89 10.68 23.99 4.72
CA ILE A 89 11.68 23.67 5.73
C ILE A 89 12.11 24.96 6.42
N ASP A 90 11.82 25.09 7.70
CA ASP A 90 12.23 26.24 8.51
C ASP A 90 13.64 25.99 9.08
N LEU A 91 14.60 26.81 8.66
CA LEU A 91 15.99 26.77 9.09
C LEU A 91 16.23 27.83 10.17
N PHE A 92 16.46 27.39 11.40
CA PHE A 92 16.64 28.27 12.55
C PHE A 92 18.12 28.47 12.86
N SER A 93 18.57 29.72 12.78
CA SER A 93 19.96 30.12 13.00
C SER A 93 20.04 31.28 14.00
N LYS A 94 21.26 31.61 14.43
CA LYS A 94 21.52 32.81 15.25
C LYS A 94 21.06 34.11 14.59
N ALA A 95 21.12 34.19 13.26
CA ALA A 95 20.73 35.38 12.49
C ALA A 95 19.21 35.49 12.25
N GLY A 96 18.43 34.48 12.66
CA GLY A 96 16.99 34.39 12.42
C GLY A 96 16.59 33.14 11.64
N THR A 97 15.34 33.14 11.18
CA THR A 97 14.71 32.04 10.44
C THR A 97 14.79 32.24 8.94
N ASN A 98 15.26 31.22 8.22
CA ASN A 98 15.20 31.15 6.77
C ASN A 98 14.26 30.03 6.34
N LYS A 99 13.50 30.22 5.25
CA LYS A 99 12.63 29.18 4.69
C LYS A 99 13.24 28.57 3.43
N LEU A 100 13.37 27.26 3.40
CA LEU A 100 13.79 26.49 2.23
C LEU A 100 12.59 25.71 1.70
N ARG A 101 12.28 25.86 0.41
CA ARG A 101 11.25 25.02 -0.22
C ARG A 101 11.81 23.62 -0.49
N LEU A 102 10.99 22.58 -0.30
CA LEU A 102 11.41 21.20 -0.51
C LEU A 102 11.80 20.90 -1.98
N ASP A 103 11.19 21.59 -2.94
CA ASP A 103 11.54 21.51 -4.37
C ASP A 103 13.00 21.92 -4.66
N LYS A 104 13.63 22.71 -3.80
CA LYS A 104 15.05 23.08 -3.89
C LYS A 104 15.98 22.00 -3.33
N VAL A 105 15.49 21.17 -2.41
CA VAL A 105 16.23 20.02 -1.86
C VAL A 105 16.29 18.89 -2.90
N LYS A 106 15.26 18.77 -3.76
CA LYS A 106 15.11 17.75 -4.81
C LYS A 106 15.46 16.34 -4.31
N PRO A 107 14.85 15.85 -3.22
CA PRO A 107 15.12 14.49 -2.77
C PRO A 107 14.62 13.49 -3.83
N ILE A 108 15.47 12.53 -4.20
CA ILE A 108 15.15 11.50 -5.19
C ILE A 108 14.91 10.20 -4.44
N PHE A 109 13.65 9.86 -4.20
CA PHE A 109 13.27 8.57 -3.62
C PHE A 109 13.06 7.55 -4.72
N VAL A 110 13.53 6.33 -4.46
CA VAL A 110 13.46 5.22 -5.41
C VAL A 110 12.97 3.97 -4.71
N GLU A 111 12.15 3.20 -5.42
CA GLU A 111 11.65 1.91 -4.98
C GLU A 111 11.49 1.00 -6.20
N GLY A 112 11.69 -0.31 -6.03
CA GLY A 112 11.60 -1.23 -7.14
C GLY A 112 12.03 -2.66 -6.83
N TYR A 113 12.03 -3.48 -7.88
CA TYR A 113 12.18 -4.94 -7.78
C TYR A 113 13.19 -5.45 -8.81
N ALA A 114 13.88 -6.54 -8.46
CA ALA A 114 14.80 -7.23 -9.36
C ALA A 114 14.04 -8.04 -10.42
N HIS A 115 14.39 -7.82 -11.69
CA HIS A 115 13.77 -8.50 -12.82
C HIS A 115 14.42 -9.87 -13.09
N GLY A 116 13.62 -10.85 -13.53
CA GLY A 116 14.12 -12.15 -13.95
C GLY A 116 14.62 -13.07 -12.83
N LEU A 117 14.47 -12.66 -11.56
CA LEU A 117 14.78 -13.49 -10.40
C LEU A 117 13.49 -14.00 -9.76
N ASP A 118 13.38 -15.32 -9.65
CA ASP A 118 12.34 -15.97 -8.86
C ASP A 118 12.64 -15.76 -7.36
N GLY A 119 11.61 -15.36 -6.61
CA GLY A 119 11.71 -15.15 -5.16
C GLY A 119 11.62 -13.69 -4.76
N GLU A 120 11.77 -13.47 -3.46
CA GLU A 120 11.55 -12.17 -2.85
C GLU A 120 12.76 -11.27 -3.02
N ASN A 121 12.56 -10.15 -3.70
CA ASN A 121 13.58 -9.14 -3.92
C ASN A 121 12.90 -7.78 -3.87
N HIS A 122 13.53 -6.79 -3.24
CA HIS A 122 12.98 -5.45 -3.12
C HIS A 122 14.12 -4.49 -2.85
N VAL A 123 14.06 -3.32 -3.46
CA VAL A 123 15.04 -2.27 -3.27
C VAL A 123 14.29 -0.98 -3.05
N PHE A 124 14.64 -0.27 -2.00
CA PHE A 124 14.09 1.05 -1.75
C PHE A 124 15.10 1.92 -1.02
N GLY A 125 15.03 3.21 -1.25
CA GLY A 125 16.06 4.12 -0.80
C GLY A 125 15.89 5.51 -1.38
N TYR A 126 16.97 6.26 -1.32
CA TYR A 126 17.10 7.54 -1.97
C TYR A 126 18.43 7.65 -2.70
N ILE A 127 18.47 8.56 -3.67
CA ILE A 127 19.67 8.91 -4.42
C ILE A 127 20.03 10.35 -4.09
N GLU A 128 21.24 10.54 -3.57
CA GLU A 128 21.83 11.84 -3.28
C GLU A 128 23.18 11.94 -3.98
N ASP A 129 23.37 12.97 -4.80
CA ASP A 129 24.63 13.27 -5.48
C ASP A 129 25.24 12.08 -6.25
N ASN A 130 24.37 11.31 -6.91
CA ASN A 130 24.68 10.06 -7.64
C ASN A 130 25.08 8.89 -6.74
N PHE A 131 24.76 8.92 -5.45
CA PHE A 131 24.98 7.84 -4.52
C PHE A 131 23.64 7.29 -4.02
N PHE A 132 23.52 5.96 -4.01
CA PHE A 132 22.35 5.29 -3.46
C PHE A 132 22.53 5.02 -1.96
N TYR A 133 21.48 5.29 -1.19
CA TYR A 133 21.37 4.95 0.22
C TYR A 133 20.01 4.30 0.46
N GLY A 134 19.95 3.27 1.30
CA GLY A 134 18.71 2.54 1.54
C GLY A 134 18.93 1.06 1.77
N GLN A 135 17.97 0.26 1.32
CA GLN A 135 17.92 -1.16 1.58
C GLN A 135 17.81 -1.96 0.29
N ILE A 136 18.52 -3.07 0.24
CA ILE A 136 18.52 -4.02 -0.88
C ILE A 136 18.25 -5.41 -0.33
N MET A 137 17.17 -6.01 -0.79
CA MET A 137 16.68 -7.28 -0.31
C MET A 137 16.74 -8.30 -1.43
N THR A 138 17.29 -9.46 -1.10
CA THR A 138 17.35 -10.63 -1.97
C THR A 138 16.66 -11.81 -1.29
N SER A 139 16.62 -12.94 -1.99
CA SER A 139 16.13 -14.22 -1.45
C SER A 139 16.83 -14.63 -0.15
N ASP A 140 18.12 -14.31 -0.01
CA ASP A 140 18.98 -14.87 1.04
C ASP A 140 19.57 -13.81 1.97
N ASN A 141 19.64 -12.55 1.55
CA ASN A 141 20.31 -11.50 2.30
C ASN A 141 19.56 -10.17 2.22
N ILE A 142 19.81 -9.35 3.25
CA ILE A 142 19.41 -7.96 3.31
C ILE A 142 20.69 -7.13 3.46
N TYR A 143 20.82 -6.10 2.63
CA TYR A 143 21.90 -5.13 2.67
C TYR A 143 21.33 -3.77 3.06
N TYR A 144 21.94 -3.15 4.06
CA TYR A 144 21.63 -1.78 4.47
C TYR A 144 22.81 -0.90 4.06
N ILE A 145 22.54 0.14 3.28
CA ILE A 145 23.52 1.07 2.75
C ILE A 145 23.22 2.42 3.35
N ASP A 146 24.05 2.85 4.29
CA ASP A 146 23.87 4.11 5.00
C ASP A 146 25.01 5.09 4.74
N ASP A 147 24.78 6.36 5.02
CA ASP A 147 25.76 7.40 4.83
C ASP A 147 26.95 7.25 5.78
N ILE A 148 28.16 7.28 5.23
CA ILE A 148 29.39 7.12 6.00
C ILE A 148 29.65 8.25 6.99
N ARG A 149 29.10 9.45 6.74
CA ARG A 149 29.23 10.64 7.61
C ARG A 149 28.78 10.36 9.03
N GLY A 150 27.76 9.53 9.20
CA GLY A 150 27.26 9.13 10.52
C GLY A 150 28.23 8.25 11.30
N TYR A 151 29.16 7.55 10.67
CA TYR A 151 29.94 6.49 11.34
C TYR A 151 31.36 6.91 11.70
N PHE A 152 31.95 7.83 10.94
CA PHE A 152 33.35 8.18 11.06
C PHE A 152 33.57 9.70 10.95
N PRO A 153 34.56 10.26 11.68
CA PRO A 153 34.98 11.64 11.46
C PRO A 153 35.44 11.85 10.02
N ARG A 154 35.07 12.98 9.41
CA ARG A 154 35.36 13.32 8.01
C ARG A 154 36.86 13.23 7.66
N GLU A 155 37.72 13.57 8.61
CA GLU A 155 39.19 13.56 8.48
C GLU A 155 39.77 12.14 8.41
N SER A 156 39.04 11.14 8.92
CA SER A 156 39.51 9.76 9.03
C SER A 156 39.24 8.91 7.79
N ILE A 157 38.45 9.41 6.83
CA ILE A 157 38.00 8.67 5.66
C ILE A 157 38.23 9.46 4.38
N ASN A 158 38.72 8.76 3.35
CA ASN A 158 38.80 9.32 2.01
C ASN A 158 37.40 9.38 1.38
N MET A 159 36.69 10.48 1.62
CA MET A 159 35.36 10.75 1.08
C MET A 159 35.31 10.80 -0.46
N SER A 160 36.45 10.95 -1.14
CA SER A 160 36.49 10.87 -2.61
C SER A 160 36.39 9.43 -3.13
N ARG A 161 36.60 8.43 -2.26
CA ARG A 161 36.61 7.01 -2.60
C ARG A 161 35.46 6.25 -1.94
N TYR A 162 35.04 6.65 -0.75
CA TYR A 162 34.01 5.96 0.04
C TYR A 162 32.95 6.94 0.51
N ASN A 163 31.68 6.57 0.33
CA ASN A 163 30.54 7.41 0.68
C ASN A 163 29.48 6.67 1.51
N ALA A 164 29.62 5.35 1.68
CA ALA A 164 28.62 4.52 2.34
C ALA A 164 29.23 3.47 3.28
N VAL A 165 28.45 3.09 4.30
CA VAL A 165 28.66 1.91 5.14
C VAL A 165 27.60 0.88 4.79
N VAL A 166 28.05 -0.36 4.55
CA VAL A 166 27.19 -1.47 4.13
C VAL A 166 27.12 -2.53 5.22
N PHE A 167 25.92 -2.79 5.74
CA PHE A 167 25.66 -3.90 6.65
C PHE A 167 25.02 -5.05 5.88
N LYS A 168 25.56 -6.26 6.02
CA LYS A 168 25.00 -7.48 5.41
C LYS A 168 24.41 -8.38 6.49
N ARG A 169 23.20 -8.89 6.25
CA ARG A 169 22.54 -9.85 7.15
C ARG A 169 21.87 -10.97 6.35
N LYS A 170 21.93 -12.20 6.86
CA LYS A 170 21.16 -13.32 6.31
C LYS A 170 19.68 -13.15 6.57
N ARG A 171 18.87 -13.44 5.56
CA ARG A 171 17.41 -13.53 5.66
C ARG A 171 17.04 -14.84 6.35
N TYR A 172 16.18 -14.76 7.36
CA TYR A 172 15.58 -15.94 7.96
C TYR A 172 14.23 -16.19 7.30
N ASN A 173 14.13 -17.23 6.47
CA ASN A 173 12.84 -17.68 5.98
C ASN A 173 12.07 -18.21 7.19
N ALA A 174 11.01 -17.52 7.58
CA ALA A 174 10.07 -18.02 8.55
C ALA A 174 9.49 -19.32 7.98
N GLY A 175 9.96 -20.45 8.51
CA GLY A 175 9.40 -21.76 8.19
C GLY A 175 7.90 -21.72 8.45
N THR A 176 7.14 -22.14 7.44
CA THR A 176 5.69 -22.32 7.45
C THR A 176 5.19 -22.89 8.78
N ASN A 177 4.63 -22.03 9.63
CA ASN A 177 3.72 -22.40 10.72
C ASN A 177 2.76 -21.24 11.09
N GLU A 178 2.43 -20.36 10.14
CA GLU A 178 1.32 -19.41 10.26
C GLU A 178 -0.03 -20.10 9.92
N LYS A 179 -0.41 -21.12 10.69
CA LYS A 179 -1.76 -21.71 10.59
C LYS A 179 -2.52 -21.78 11.92
N LEU A 180 -2.09 -21.00 12.92
CA LEU A 180 -2.78 -20.93 14.22
C LEU A 180 -2.95 -19.48 14.68
N PHE A 181 -3.62 -18.63 13.90
CA PHE A 181 -3.93 -17.25 14.35
C PHE A 181 -5.26 -16.70 13.83
N LEU A 182 -6.32 -17.53 13.76
CA LEU A 182 -7.64 -17.08 13.29
C LEU A 182 -8.83 -17.61 14.11
N LYS A 183 -8.68 -17.84 15.42
CA LYS A 183 -9.84 -18.30 16.21
C LYS A 183 -10.07 -17.70 17.60
N GLU A 184 -9.23 -16.80 18.11
CA GLU A 184 -9.40 -16.26 19.47
C GLU A 184 -9.54 -14.72 19.57
N THR A 185 -9.39 -13.97 18.48
CA THR A 185 -9.35 -12.49 18.50
C THR A 185 -10.68 -11.80 18.74
N LYS A 186 -11.84 -12.45 18.51
CA LYS A 186 -13.16 -11.84 18.75
C LYS A 186 -13.53 -11.63 20.22
N ASN A 187 -12.88 -12.34 21.15
CA ASN A 187 -13.21 -12.26 22.58
C ASN A 187 -12.42 -11.18 23.33
N ILE A 188 -11.30 -10.72 22.77
CA ILE A 188 -10.42 -9.73 23.41
C ILE A 188 -10.98 -8.31 23.22
N VAL A 189 -11.43 -7.97 22.01
CA VAL A 189 -12.07 -6.67 21.70
C VAL A 189 -13.27 -6.41 22.61
N ARG A 190 -14.13 -7.43 22.83
CA ARG A 190 -15.27 -7.33 23.77
C ARG A 190 -14.87 -7.17 25.24
N ARG A 191 -13.74 -7.73 25.69
CA ARG A 191 -13.27 -7.57 27.08
C ARG A 191 -12.80 -6.16 27.38
N PHE A 192 -12.24 -5.46 26.39
CA PHE A 192 -11.80 -4.06 26.55
C PHE A 192 -12.92 -3.04 26.32
N ALA A 193 -13.96 -3.40 25.56
CA ALA A 193 -15.20 -2.61 25.47
C ALA A 193 -16.06 -2.70 26.74
N GLY A 194 -15.82 -3.67 27.63
CA GLY A 194 -16.59 -3.87 28.87
C GLY A 194 -16.21 -2.98 30.05
N ASP A 195 -15.20 -2.11 29.92
CA ASP A 195 -14.72 -1.22 31.00
C ASP A 195 -15.32 0.20 30.92
N TRP A 196 -16.29 0.39 30.03
CA TRP A 196 -17.10 1.61 29.96
C TRP A 196 -18.25 1.49 30.96
N SER A 197 -18.23 2.35 31.99
CA SER A 197 -19.26 2.43 33.01
C SER A 197 -20.66 2.53 32.40
N GLU A 198 -21.53 1.62 32.82
CA GLU A 198 -22.97 1.62 32.56
C GLU A 198 -23.59 2.91 33.11
N ASP A 199 -23.84 3.91 32.26
CA ASP A 199 -24.88 4.91 32.51
C ASP A 199 -26.00 4.72 31.48
N GLY A 200 -27.10 4.14 31.95
CA GLY A 200 -28.12 3.46 31.16
C GLY A 200 -29.16 4.39 30.52
N SER A 201 -28.76 5.32 29.65
CA SER A 201 -29.77 6.21 29.02
C SER A 201 -29.53 6.69 27.57
N ASN A 202 -28.73 6.00 26.74
CA ASN A 202 -28.68 6.28 25.30
C ASN A 202 -28.60 4.98 24.48
N PRO A 203 -29.25 4.84 23.30
CA PRO A 203 -29.14 3.65 22.48
C PRO A 203 -27.70 3.56 21.96
N TYR A 204 -26.91 2.71 22.59
CA TYR A 204 -25.46 2.63 22.43
C TYR A 204 -25.10 2.16 21.01
N ILE A 205 -24.39 3.00 20.25
CA ILE A 205 -23.74 2.57 19.00
C ILE A 205 -22.54 1.71 19.40
N ASP A 206 -22.43 0.52 18.82
CA ASP A 206 -21.31 -0.41 19.01
C ASP A 206 -19.97 0.33 18.75
N PRO A 207 -19.00 0.33 19.68
CA PRO A 207 -17.69 0.96 19.48
C PRO A 207 -17.00 0.55 18.19
N ASP A 208 -17.16 -0.69 17.74
CA ASP A 208 -16.61 -1.18 16.48
C ASP A 208 -17.26 -0.44 15.29
N VAL A 209 -18.58 -0.23 15.33
CA VAL A 209 -19.31 0.55 14.30
C VAL A 209 -18.85 2.00 14.30
N ARG A 210 -18.66 2.61 15.48
CA ARG A 210 -18.17 3.98 15.61
C ARG A 210 -16.74 4.13 15.06
N TYR A 211 -15.88 3.15 15.32
CA TYR A 211 -14.51 3.14 14.81
C TYR A 211 -14.48 3.00 13.28
N MET A 212 -15.27 2.07 12.73
CA MET A 212 -15.39 1.89 11.29
C MET A 212 -15.96 3.12 10.59
N GLU A 213 -16.95 3.78 11.20
CA GLU A 213 -17.49 5.02 10.67
C GLU A 213 -16.47 6.17 10.73
N PHE A 214 -15.70 6.25 11.82
CA PHE A 214 -14.61 7.22 11.93
C PHE A 214 -13.53 6.99 10.85
N LEU A 215 -13.17 5.74 10.54
CA LEU A 215 -12.12 5.39 9.59
C LEU A 215 -12.57 5.26 8.13
N LYS A 216 -13.84 5.54 7.81
CA LYS A 216 -14.41 5.31 6.47
C LYS A 216 -13.58 5.88 5.31
N THR A 217 -12.85 6.97 5.53
CA THR A 217 -12.01 7.70 4.58
C THR A 217 -10.52 7.52 4.84
N GLY A 218 -10.12 6.59 5.71
CA GLY A 218 -8.78 6.58 6.31
C GLY A 218 -8.54 7.79 7.19
N LYS A 219 -7.41 7.79 7.92
CA LYS A 219 -7.03 8.91 8.80
C LYS A 219 -5.55 9.19 8.74
N VAL A 220 -5.19 10.46 8.88
CA VAL A 220 -3.82 10.94 8.78
C VAL A 220 -3.48 11.78 10.00
N CYS A 221 -2.40 11.41 10.69
CA CYS A 221 -1.80 12.19 11.77
C CYS A 221 -0.78 13.17 11.20
N THR A 222 -1.08 14.48 11.30
CA THR A 222 -0.16 15.53 10.88
C THR A 222 1.02 15.67 11.84
N LEU A 223 2.23 15.75 11.30
CA LEU A 223 3.48 15.76 12.05
C LEU A 223 4.17 17.12 12.00
N PHE A 224 4.68 17.57 13.15
CA PHE A 224 5.78 18.53 13.25
C PHE A 224 7.09 17.76 13.42
N VAL A 225 8.01 17.89 12.46
CA VAL A 225 9.31 17.23 12.50
C VAL A 225 10.39 18.25 12.87
N LEU A 226 11.12 18.00 13.96
CA LEU A 226 12.25 18.82 14.41
C LEU A 226 13.56 18.04 14.27
N MET A 227 14.53 18.61 13.57
CA MET A 227 15.91 18.14 13.55
C MET A 227 16.75 19.08 14.40
N ASP A 228 17.35 18.55 15.46
CA ASP A 228 18.25 19.37 16.26
C ASP A 228 19.62 19.55 15.57
N LYS A 229 20.43 20.46 16.11
CA LYS A 229 21.76 20.75 15.54
C LYS A 229 22.65 19.51 15.55
N SER A 230 22.56 18.70 16.60
CA SER A 230 23.37 17.49 16.76
C SER A 230 23.10 16.47 15.66
N PHE A 231 21.83 16.29 15.28
CA PHE A 231 21.44 15.42 14.17
C PHE A 231 22.06 15.91 12.85
N LEU A 232 21.95 17.21 12.58
CA LEU A 232 22.47 17.82 11.37
C LEU A 232 24.00 17.74 11.27
N ASN A 233 24.74 18.12 12.31
CA ASN A 233 26.20 18.24 12.22
C ASN A 233 26.92 16.89 12.43
N ILE A 234 26.50 16.05 13.37
CA ILE A 234 27.22 14.81 13.73
C ILE A 234 26.87 13.66 12.78
N LEU A 235 25.66 13.63 12.23
CA LEU A 235 25.23 12.52 11.35
C LEU A 235 25.30 12.88 9.87
N HIS A 236 25.12 14.16 9.54
CA HIS A 236 25.03 14.61 8.14
C HIS A 236 26.05 15.69 7.76
N ASP A 237 26.98 16.06 8.66
CA ASP A 237 28.08 17.00 8.37
C ASP A 237 27.58 18.35 7.83
N ASP A 238 26.53 18.87 8.47
CA ASP A 238 25.83 20.11 8.13
C ASP A 238 25.09 20.10 6.77
N ASP A 239 24.91 18.92 6.17
CA ASP A 239 24.13 18.74 4.97
C ASP A 239 22.63 18.58 5.26
N ILE A 240 21.90 19.67 5.03
CA ILE A 240 20.44 19.73 5.20
C ILE A 240 19.73 18.76 4.24
N LYS A 241 20.23 18.61 3.00
CA LYS A 241 19.57 17.75 2.00
C LYS A 241 19.63 16.29 2.44
N SER A 242 20.80 15.86 2.90
CA SER A 242 21.01 14.51 3.42
C SER A 242 20.14 14.24 4.65
N ALA A 243 20.16 15.15 5.63
CA ALA A 243 19.40 15.00 6.87
C ALA A 243 17.89 14.93 6.64
N VAL A 244 17.35 15.83 5.81
CA VAL A 244 15.93 15.87 5.46
C VAL A 244 15.52 14.61 4.71
N THR A 245 16.30 14.19 3.72
CA THR A 245 16.00 13.00 2.91
C THR A 245 16.00 11.73 3.77
N ASN A 246 16.96 11.60 4.69
CA ASN A 246 17.05 10.47 5.62
C ASN A 246 15.80 10.35 6.50
N ILE A 247 15.34 11.44 7.11
CA ILE A 247 14.17 11.40 8.01
C ILE A 247 12.87 11.15 7.24
N LEU A 248 12.69 11.78 6.06
CA LEU A 248 11.51 11.54 5.23
C LEU A 248 11.42 10.06 4.79
N GLN A 249 12.56 9.44 4.46
CA GLN A 249 12.65 8.01 4.17
C GLN A 249 12.25 7.13 5.38
N ASN A 250 12.62 7.53 6.59
CA ASN A 250 12.24 6.81 7.81
C ASN A 250 10.73 6.93 8.06
N ILE A 251 10.15 8.13 7.94
CA ILE A 251 8.72 8.34 8.16
C ILE A 251 7.88 7.61 7.11
N ASP A 252 8.27 7.59 5.82
CA ASP A 252 7.54 6.86 4.76
C ASP A 252 7.51 5.34 5.00
N GLN A 253 8.58 4.77 5.57
CA GLN A 253 8.58 3.36 5.96
C GLN A 253 7.63 3.08 7.12
N VAL A 254 7.59 3.95 8.13
CA VAL A 254 6.68 3.80 9.26
C VAL A 254 5.22 4.04 8.85
N ASP A 255 4.97 4.99 7.96
CA ASP A 255 3.66 5.21 7.33
C ASP A 255 3.13 3.93 6.66
N SER A 256 4.01 3.21 5.94
CA SER A 256 3.63 1.92 5.37
C SER A 256 3.22 0.88 6.42
N ILE A 257 3.88 0.84 7.58
CA ILE A 257 3.55 -0.10 8.67
C ILE A 257 2.17 0.22 9.26
N PHE A 258 1.91 1.49 9.56
CA PHE A 258 0.64 1.91 10.15
C PHE A 258 -0.52 1.73 9.16
N ARG A 259 -0.35 2.14 7.90
CA ARG A 259 -1.41 2.04 6.88
C ARG A 259 -1.82 0.61 6.57
N SER A 260 -0.87 -0.32 6.60
CA SER A 260 -1.12 -1.74 6.34
C SER A 260 -1.56 -2.52 7.58
N THR A 261 -1.70 -1.87 8.75
CA THR A 261 -2.12 -2.54 9.97
C THR A 261 -3.64 -2.57 10.08
N ASP A 262 -4.16 -3.76 10.35
CA ASP A 262 -5.53 -4.01 10.80
C ASP A 262 -5.54 -3.94 12.34
N PHE A 263 -5.94 -2.79 12.92
CA PHE A 263 -5.94 -2.61 14.39
C PHE A 263 -7.22 -3.15 15.04
N ASN A 264 -8.36 -3.19 14.33
CA ASN A 264 -9.60 -3.73 14.88
C ASN A 264 -9.73 -5.27 14.71
N ASN A 265 -8.82 -5.89 13.96
CA ASN A 265 -8.79 -7.32 13.60
C ASN A 265 -10.03 -7.79 12.82
N ASP A 266 -10.59 -6.94 11.96
CA ASP A 266 -11.72 -7.29 11.11
C ASP A 266 -11.30 -7.99 9.79
N GLY A 267 -9.99 -8.05 9.53
CA GLY A 267 -9.37 -8.63 8.36
C GLY A 267 -9.06 -7.63 7.24
N VAL A 268 -9.26 -6.32 7.48
CA VAL A 268 -8.97 -5.23 6.54
C VAL A 268 -8.07 -4.19 7.25
N PRO A 269 -7.01 -3.69 6.59
CA PRO A 269 -6.21 -2.60 7.13
C PRO A 269 -7.03 -1.32 7.38
N ASP A 270 -6.66 -0.56 8.41
CA ASP A 270 -7.43 0.61 8.89
C ASP A 270 -7.04 1.94 8.18
N ASN A 271 -6.02 1.93 7.32
CA ASN A 271 -5.49 3.10 6.60
C ASN A 271 -5.19 4.32 7.49
N ILE A 272 -4.55 4.09 8.63
CA ILE A 272 -4.03 5.16 9.48
C ILE A 272 -2.61 5.50 9.01
N GLY A 273 -2.38 6.75 8.63
CA GLY A 273 -1.10 7.22 8.10
C GLY A 273 -0.61 8.52 8.72
N PHE A 274 0.46 9.06 8.15
CA PHE A 274 1.14 10.27 8.60
C PHE A 274 1.32 11.28 7.48
N LYS A 275 1.41 12.56 7.85
CA LYS A 275 1.71 13.66 6.93
C LYS A 275 2.56 14.71 7.60
N VAL A 276 3.76 14.95 7.09
CA VAL A 276 4.66 16.01 7.55
C VAL A 276 4.08 17.36 7.14
N LYS A 277 3.53 18.08 8.12
CA LYS A 277 2.90 19.39 7.96
C LYS A 277 3.91 20.52 8.18
N HIS A 278 4.82 20.34 9.12
CA HIS A 278 5.88 21.29 9.43
C HIS A 278 7.21 20.56 9.62
N LEU A 279 8.30 21.11 9.07
CA LEU A 279 9.64 20.56 9.20
C LEU A 279 10.61 21.69 9.57
N ALA A 280 11.25 21.56 10.73
CA ALA A 280 12.21 22.51 11.26
C ALA A 280 13.60 21.89 11.42
N VAL A 281 14.64 22.66 11.10
CA VAL A 281 16.04 22.28 11.30
C VAL A 281 16.76 23.36 12.11
N LEU A 282 17.31 22.98 13.26
CA LEU A 282 18.16 23.85 14.07
C LEU A 282 19.58 23.87 13.49
N VAL A 283 19.90 24.92 12.73
CA VAL A 283 21.23 25.08 12.11
C VAL A 283 22.27 25.63 13.10
N SER A 284 21.82 26.24 14.18
CA SER A 284 22.67 26.79 15.24
C SER A 284 22.05 26.57 16.62
N GLU A 285 22.86 26.15 17.59
CA GLU A 285 22.42 26.02 19.00
C GLU A 285 22.06 27.38 19.62
N ASP A 286 22.67 28.47 19.14
CA ASP A 286 22.43 29.86 19.56
C ASP A 286 21.11 30.44 19.01
N SER A 287 20.29 29.64 18.32
CA SER A 287 19.01 30.11 17.79
C SER A 287 18.08 30.54 18.94
N PRO A 288 17.43 31.71 18.85
CA PRO A 288 16.55 32.21 19.92
C PRO A 288 15.30 31.35 20.13
N VAL A 289 14.95 30.49 19.15
CA VAL A 289 13.82 29.55 19.23
C VAL A 289 14.25 28.12 19.56
N ASN A 290 15.53 27.90 19.85
CA ASN A 290 16.01 26.60 20.30
C ASN A 290 15.65 26.40 21.78
N LEU A 291 14.70 25.50 22.05
CA LEU A 291 14.31 25.11 23.40
C LEU A 291 15.00 23.82 23.84
N ILE A 292 15.64 23.11 22.90
CA ILE A 292 16.25 21.80 23.10
C ILE A 292 17.59 21.94 23.85
N PRO A 293 17.95 20.98 24.73
CA PRO A 293 19.24 21.00 25.41
C PRO A 293 20.42 21.00 24.43
N PRO A 294 21.54 21.70 24.74
CA PRO A 294 22.74 21.65 23.92
C PRO A 294 23.31 20.23 23.91
N TYR A 295 23.97 19.86 22.82
CA TYR A 295 24.56 18.55 22.67
C TYR A 295 25.70 18.32 23.68
N THR A 296 25.75 17.12 24.26
CA THR A 296 26.88 16.66 25.07
C THR A 296 27.29 15.24 24.71
N ASN A 297 28.58 14.92 24.88
CA ASN A 297 29.07 13.54 24.73
C ASN A 297 28.64 12.61 25.89
N ILE A 298 27.87 13.11 26.86
CA ILE A 298 27.40 12.35 28.02
C ILE A 298 25.96 11.90 27.73
N PRO A 299 25.62 10.62 27.93
CA PRO A 299 24.25 10.16 27.76
C PRO A 299 23.28 10.89 28.70
N MET A 300 22.23 11.47 28.14
CA MET A 300 21.21 12.19 28.90
C MET A 300 20.00 11.30 29.21
N ALA A 301 19.20 11.66 30.21
CA ALA A 301 17.90 11.03 30.38
C ALA A 301 16.97 11.51 29.25
N GLY A 302 16.45 10.61 28.43
CA GLY A 302 15.55 10.96 27.32
C GLY A 302 14.33 11.80 27.73
N PRO A 303 13.70 11.56 28.91
CA PRO A 303 12.63 12.45 29.41
C PRO A 303 13.04 13.92 29.55
N ASP A 304 14.31 14.22 29.87
CA ASP A 304 14.78 15.61 30.01
C ASP A 304 14.78 16.34 28.66
N TYR A 305 15.09 15.63 27.56
CA TYR A 305 14.93 16.15 26.20
C TYR A 305 13.45 16.35 25.89
N LEU A 306 12.63 15.34 26.18
CA LEU A 306 11.21 15.34 25.84
C LEU A 306 10.47 16.51 26.50
N ILE A 307 10.73 16.77 27.80
CA ILE A 307 10.17 17.90 28.56
C ILE A 307 10.52 19.25 27.94
N ARG A 308 11.67 19.39 27.27
CA ARG A 308 11.98 20.62 26.55
C ARG A 308 11.17 20.74 25.28
N PHE A 309 11.04 19.64 24.56
CA PHE A 309 10.32 19.59 23.30
C PHE A 309 8.82 19.90 23.44
N THR A 310 8.20 19.61 24.59
CA THR A 310 6.78 19.95 24.85
C THR A 310 6.45 21.45 24.77
N ASN A 311 7.44 22.34 24.86
CA ASN A 311 7.23 23.80 24.93
C ASN A 311 7.18 24.48 23.55
N TYR A 312 7.27 23.72 22.45
CA TYR A 312 7.16 24.29 21.10
C TYR A 312 5.69 24.60 20.79
N GLU A 313 5.34 25.88 20.61
CA GLU A 313 3.95 26.32 20.38
C GLU A 313 3.29 25.67 19.16
N ILE A 314 4.07 25.36 18.12
CA ILE A 314 3.59 24.73 16.87
C ILE A 314 2.96 23.35 17.10
N LEU A 315 3.22 22.72 18.26
CA LEU A 315 2.61 21.45 18.65
C LEU A 315 1.09 21.54 18.82
N ARG A 316 0.54 22.76 18.99
CA ARG A 316 -0.91 23.03 19.01
C ARG A 316 -1.61 22.72 17.69
N ASP A 317 -0.88 22.80 16.58
CA ASP A 317 -1.44 22.81 15.22
C ASP A 317 -1.25 21.49 14.46
N VAL A 318 -0.68 20.48 15.15
CA VAL A 318 -0.36 19.17 14.61
C VAL A 318 -0.91 18.06 15.50
N CYS A 319 -1.08 16.88 14.90
CA CYS A 319 -1.42 15.68 15.66
C CYS A 319 -0.29 15.24 16.59
N LEU A 320 0.96 15.30 16.13
CA LEU A 320 2.12 14.87 16.91
C LEU A 320 3.42 15.57 16.50
N GLY A 321 4.29 15.86 17.46
CA GLY A 321 5.67 16.31 17.26
C GLY A 321 6.67 15.17 17.32
N VAL A 322 7.63 15.16 16.39
CA VAL A 322 8.69 14.16 16.29
C VAL A 322 10.04 14.87 16.22
N ALA A 323 10.89 14.68 17.22
CA ALA A 323 12.25 15.22 17.24
C ALA A 323 13.28 14.14 16.88
N PHE A 324 14.31 14.52 16.12
CA PHE A 324 15.47 13.68 15.79
C PHE A 324 16.75 14.32 16.32
N THR A 325 17.56 13.53 17.03
CA THR A 325 18.79 13.99 17.70
C THR A 325 19.94 12.98 17.57
N ALA A 326 21.19 13.47 17.64
CA ALA A 326 22.38 12.66 17.84
C ALA A 326 22.81 12.61 19.32
N GLN A 327 22.08 13.25 20.23
CA GLN A 327 22.29 13.13 21.67
C GLN A 327 21.91 11.72 22.13
N SER A 328 22.89 10.98 22.66
CA SER A 328 22.64 9.63 23.17
C SER A 328 21.83 9.67 24.47
N PHE A 329 20.99 8.65 24.68
CA PHE A 329 20.22 8.49 25.92
C PHE A 329 20.78 7.39 26.81
N GLN A 330 20.57 7.55 28.12
CA GLN A 330 20.93 6.56 29.14
C GLN A 330 20.26 5.20 28.86
N ASN A 331 20.84 4.12 29.39
CA ASN A 331 20.31 2.75 29.28
C ASN A 331 20.15 2.22 27.85
N ASN A 332 20.87 2.79 26.87
CA ASN A 332 20.73 2.46 25.44
C ASN A 332 19.32 2.70 24.88
N THR A 333 18.57 3.64 25.48
CA THR A 333 17.26 4.06 24.97
C THR A 333 17.42 4.72 23.61
N LEU A 334 16.63 4.28 22.62
CA LEU A 334 16.69 4.79 21.25
C LEU A 334 15.61 5.84 20.95
N GLY A 335 14.60 5.94 21.80
CA GLY A 335 13.55 6.92 21.70
C GLY A 335 12.74 7.02 22.98
N VAL A 336 12.00 8.11 23.14
CA VAL A 336 11.05 8.31 24.24
C VAL A 336 9.85 9.07 23.71
N SER A 337 8.65 8.63 24.09
CA SER A 337 7.36 9.25 23.80
C SER A 337 6.55 9.45 25.07
N TYR A 338 5.66 10.45 25.09
CA TYR A 338 4.52 10.40 26.00
C TYR A 338 3.51 9.39 25.48
N THR A 339 3.18 8.39 26.30
CA THR A 339 2.16 7.41 25.96
C THR A 339 0.77 8.00 26.17
N ALA A 340 -0.13 7.85 25.20
CA ALA A 340 -1.52 8.26 25.38
C ALA A 340 -2.17 7.47 26.54
N LEU A 341 -2.58 8.18 27.58
CA LEU A 341 -3.23 7.57 28.75
C LEU A 341 -4.73 7.45 28.54
N LYS A 342 -5.29 6.31 28.99
CA LYS A 342 -6.75 6.13 29.00
C LYS A 342 -7.41 7.14 29.96
N PRO A 343 -8.63 7.63 29.66
CA PRO A 343 -9.39 8.40 30.61
C PRO A 343 -9.63 7.57 31.88
N VAL A 344 -9.43 8.18 33.05
CA VAL A 344 -9.61 7.51 34.34
C VAL A 344 -10.79 8.15 35.07
N PHE A 345 -11.79 7.33 35.39
CA PHE A 345 -12.83 7.68 36.35
C PHE A 345 -12.38 7.26 37.75
N TYR A 346 -11.99 8.23 38.58
CA TYR A 346 -11.58 7.97 39.96
C TYR A 346 -12.31 8.93 40.90
N HIS A 347 -12.98 8.40 41.92
CA HIS A 347 -13.79 9.15 42.91
C HIS A 347 -14.74 10.19 42.28
N ASN A 348 -15.53 9.80 41.27
CA ASN A 348 -16.48 10.69 40.56
C ASN A 348 -15.83 11.90 39.86
N VAL A 349 -14.51 11.86 39.62
CA VAL A 349 -13.80 12.87 38.82
C VAL A 349 -13.37 12.23 37.50
N PHE A 350 -13.86 12.79 36.39
CA PHE A 350 -13.42 12.44 35.06
C PHE A 350 -12.09 13.14 34.76
N LYS A 351 -11.01 12.37 34.59
CA LYS A 351 -9.74 12.90 34.10
C LYS A 351 -9.66 12.72 32.59
N LEU A 352 -9.45 13.84 31.89
CA LEU A 352 -9.17 13.83 30.45
C LEU A 352 -7.91 13.00 30.16
N PRO A 353 -7.88 12.28 29.03
CA PRO A 353 -6.69 11.57 28.61
C PRO A 353 -5.59 12.59 28.28
N VAL A 354 -4.37 12.34 28.75
CA VAL A 354 -3.19 13.21 28.60
C VAL A 354 -2.07 12.43 27.92
N GLY A 355 -1.26 13.14 27.14
CA GLY A 355 -0.15 12.57 26.38
C GLY A 355 -0.59 11.91 25.07
N GLY A 356 0.38 11.75 24.17
CA GLY A 356 0.20 11.10 22.89
C GLY A 356 -0.55 11.95 21.86
N ILE A 357 -1.10 11.31 20.83
CA ILE A 357 -1.72 12.03 19.70
C ILE A 357 -2.79 13.02 20.16
N CYS A 358 -2.84 14.17 19.48
CA CYS A 358 -3.84 15.20 19.73
C CYS A 358 -3.93 15.65 21.20
N ASP A 359 -2.85 15.56 21.98
CA ASP A 359 -2.81 16.15 23.31
C ASP A 359 -3.04 17.66 23.24
N ARG A 360 -3.76 18.19 24.24
CA ARG A 360 -3.99 19.63 24.41
C ARG A 360 -3.53 20.04 25.80
N PRO A 361 -3.03 21.29 25.94
CA PRO A 361 -2.66 21.83 27.24
C PRO A 361 -3.80 21.69 28.24
N THR A 362 -3.42 21.33 29.46
CA THR A 362 -4.38 21.19 30.57
C THR A 362 -4.49 22.51 31.32
N PHE A 363 -5.56 22.70 32.09
CA PHE A 363 -5.70 23.90 32.95
C PHE A 363 -4.56 24.06 33.97
N THR A 364 -3.85 22.98 34.29
CA THR A 364 -2.72 22.98 35.24
C THR A 364 -1.36 23.22 34.59
N ASP A 365 -1.25 23.05 33.27
CA ASP A 365 -0.04 23.30 32.50
C ASP A 365 -0.45 23.74 31.08
N ALA A 366 -0.65 25.05 30.92
CA ALA A 366 -1.23 25.65 29.72
C ALA A 366 -0.25 25.76 28.55
N ASP A 367 1.04 25.55 28.80
CA ASP A 367 2.12 25.77 27.83
C ASP A 367 2.80 24.47 27.39
N ALA A 368 2.60 23.35 28.10
CA ALA A 368 3.15 22.05 27.73
C ALA A 368 2.21 21.26 26.80
N HIS A 369 2.78 20.76 25.71
CA HIS A 369 2.15 19.88 24.73
C HIS A 369 2.74 18.48 24.83
N LEU A 370 1.97 17.50 25.30
CA LEU A 370 2.44 16.13 25.52
C LEU A 370 2.24 15.23 24.29
N ASN A 371 1.91 15.79 23.13
CA ASN A 371 1.85 15.11 21.84
C ASN A 371 3.23 15.06 21.18
N VAL A 372 4.25 14.57 21.90
CA VAL A 372 5.63 14.58 21.43
C VAL A 372 6.35 13.26 21.64
N LEU A 373 7.28 12.97 20.74
CA LEU A 373 8.30 11.93 20.87
C LEU A 373 9.66 12.41 20.34
N VAL A 374 10.73 11.74 20.78
CA VAL A 374 12.10 11.96 20.31
C VAL A 374 12.77 10.63 19.95
N ILE A 375 13.54 10.63 18.86
CA ILE A 375 14.39 9.52 18.41
C ILE A 375 15.86 9.94 18.48
N SER A 376 16.67 9.12 19.14
CA SER A 376 18.13 9.26 19.17
C SER A 376 18.78 8.33 18.15
N SER A 377 19.65 8.89 17.31
CA SER A 377 20.41 8.16 16.29
C SER A 377 21.84 7.84 16.71
N ARG A 378 22.21 8.04 17.98
CA ARG A 378 23.51 7.66 18.56
C ARG A 378 23.34 6.85 19.85
N LEU A 379 24.21 5.86 20.01
CA LEU A 379 24.33 5.07 21.23
C LEU A 379 25.29 5.73 22.24
N PRO A 380 25.18 5.40 23.54
CA PRO A 380 26.10 5.87 24.58
C PRO A 380 27.59 5.60 24.32
N ASN A 381 27.90 4.56 23.55
CA ASN A 381 29.28 4.22 23.16
C ASN A 381 29.79 5.04 21.96
N GLY A 382 29.04 6.07 21.55
CA GLY A 382 29.35 6.91 20.40
C GLY A 382 29.05 6.29 19.05
N LYS A 383 28.58 5.03 18.95
CA LYS A 383 28.23 4.42 17.66
C LYS A 383 26.89 4.93 17.13
N THR A 384 26.76 5.03 15.82
CA THR A 384 25.50 5.39 15.16
C THR A 384 24.53 4.22 15.15
N VAL A 385 23.26 4.53 15.41
CA VAL A 385 22.19 3.54 15.42
C VAL A 385 21.99 3.03 14.00
N HIS A 386 21.89 1.71 13.86
CA HIS A 386 21.68 1.08 12.56
C HIS A 386 20.35 1.54 11.92
N PRO A 387 20.28 1.85 10.62
CA PRO A 387 19.08 2.38 9.95
C PRO A 387 17.79 1.62 10.27
N ARG A 388 17.85 0.29 10.18
CA ARG A 388 16.76 -0.63 10.58
C ARG A 388 16.18 -0.32 11.97
N LEU A 389 17.07 -0.14 12.95
CA LEU A 389 16.67 0.12 14.33
C LEU A 389 16.12 1.54 14.47
N SER A 390 16.62 2.51 13.70
CA SER A 390 16.06 3.87 13.68
C SER A 390 14.58 3.84 13.22
N THR A 391 14.27 3.15 12.11
CA THR A 391 12.90 3.01 11.61
C THR A 391 11.99 2.26 12.59
N LEU A 392 12.47 1.15 13.18
CA LEU A 392 11.70 0.38 14.16
C LEU A 392 11.47 1.16 15.46
N SER A 393 12.45 1.90 15.95
CA SER A 393 12.30 2.77 17.12
C SER A 393 11.28 3.87 16.86
N LEU A 394 11.29 4.49 15.67
CA LEU A 394 10.27 5.48 15.31
C LEU A 394 8.86 4.88 15.32
N ALA A 395 8.67 3.71 14.70
CA ALA A 395 7.38 3.01 14.72
C ALA A 395 6.94 2.60 16.14
N HIS A 396 7.89 2.20 16.99
CA HIS A 396 7.65 1.86 18.40
C HIS A 396 7.19 3.09 19.22
N GLU A 397 7.91 4.21 19.13
CA GLU A 397 7.54 5.43 19.85
C GLU A 397 6.22 6.02 19.34
N LEU A 398 5.93 5.89 18.04
CA LEU A 398 4.62 6.22 17.50
C LEU A 398 3.53 5.29 18.08
N GLY A 399 3.81 3.99 18.25
CA GLY A 399 2.92 3.08 18.95
C GLY A 399 2.57 3.54 20.37
N HIS A 400 3.56 4.03 21.13
CA HIS A 400 3.34 4.66 22.44
C HIS A 400 2.49 5.91 22.33
N SER A 401 2.78 6.81 21.37
CA SER A 401 1.96 8.00 21.12
C SER A 401 0.50 7.67 20.78
N PHE A 402 0.24 6.51 20.18
CA PHE A 402 -1.10 5.96 19.96
C PHE A 402 -1.62 5.10 21.13
N GLY A 403 -0.91 5.07 22.27
CA GLY A 403 -1.37 4.50 23.54
C GLY A 403 -1.06 3.02 23.76
N ALA A 404 -0.32 2.37 22.85
CA ALA A 404 0.10 0.99 23.05
C ALA A 404 1.22 0.91 24.11
N PRO A 405 1.05 0.15 25.20
CA PRO A 405 2.13 -0.12 26.14
C PRO A 405 3.11 -1.14 25.57
N HIS A 406 4.21 -1.39 26.30
CA HIS A 406 5.11 -2.48 25.94
C HIS A 406 4.40 -3.85 25.96
N ASP A 407 4.69 -4.64 24.94
CA ASP A 407 4.22 -6.01 24.84
C ASP A 407 4.81 -6.88 25.96
N THR A 408 3.93 -7.65 26.62
CA THR A 408 4.29 -8.61 27.66
C THR A 408 3.80 -10.01 27.30
N GLN A 409 4.31 -11.02 28.03
CA GLN A 409 3.88 -12.42 27.90
C GLN A 409 3.90 -12.96 26.45
N GLU A 410 2.74 -13.36 25.92
CA GLU A 410 2.53 -13.96 24.60
C GLU A 410 2.73 -13.00 23.42
N CYS A 411 2.71 -11.69 23.68
CA CYS A 411 2.95 -10.65 22.68
C CYS A 411 4.43 -10.25 22.57
N LYS A 412 5.36 -10.94 23.27
CA LYS A 412 6.79 -10.62 23.20
C LYS A 412 7.36 -10.82 21.78
N GLY A 413 8.19 -9.84 21.37
CA GLY A 413 8.90 -9.87 20.10
C GLY A 413 8.12 -9.25 18.92
N TYR A 414 6.93 -8.71 19.16
CA TYR A 414 6.25 -7.83 18.22
C TYR A 414 6.82 -6.40 18.30
N LEU A 415 6.29 -5.48 17.49
CA LEU A 415 6.80 -4.11 17.35
C LEU A 415 6.89 -3.34 18.69
N MET A 416 5.94 -3.56 19.61
CA MET A 416 5.92 -2.91 20.93
C MET A 416 6.74 -3.67 21.99
N GLY A 417 7.64 -4.56 21.59
CA GLY A 417 8.56 -5.24 22.49
C GLY A 417 9.48 -4.26 23.23
N SER A 418 9.66 -4.45 24.54
CA SER A 418 10.49 -3.59 25.39
C SER A 418 12.00 -3.66 25.15
N HIS A 419 12.45 -4.56 24.26
CA HIS A 419 13.86 -4.80 23.96
C HIS A 419 14.04 -5.09 22.47
N THR A 420 15.17 -4.64 21.91
CA THR A 420 15.54 -4.95 20.53
C THR A 420 15.64 -6.46 20.31
N PRO A 421 14.95 -7.03 19.30
CA PRO A 421 15.01 -8.45 19.05
C PRO A 421 16.39 -8.87 18.54
N GLU A 422 16.92 -9.99 19.06
CA GLU A 422 18.20 -10.58 18.60
C GLU A 422 18.13 -11.03 17.13
N LYS A 423 16.96 -11.53 16.72
CA LYS A 423 16.67 -11.99 15.37
C LYS A 423 15.58 -11.16 14.73
N GLU A 424 15.84 -10.71 13.51
CA GLU A 424 14.84 -10.08 12.66
C GLU A 424 13.86 -11.13 12.11
N GLU A 425 12.60 -10.97 12.49
CA GLU A 425 11.46 -11.77 12.05
C GLU A 425 10.33 -10.83 11.60
N ARG A 426 9.42 -11.33 10.74
CA ARG A 426 8.26 -10.56 10.25
C ARG A 426 7.46 -9.92 11.39
N LYS A 427 7.23 -10.65 12.48
CA LYS A 427 6.49 -10.17 13.65
C LYS A 427 7.09 -8.91 14.29
N ASN A 428 8.40 -8.63 14.14
CA ASN A 428 9.01 -7.43 14.71
C ASN A 428 8.52 -6.13 14.05
N TYR A 429 7.87 -6.23 12.88
CA TYR A 429 7.33 -5.11 12.12
C TYR A 429 5.80 -4.99 12.23
N ILE A 430 5.17 -5.82 13.08
CA ILE A 430 3.72 -5.92 13.19
C ILE A 430 3.32 -5.60 14.63
N PHE A 431 2.23 -4.85 14.81
CA PHE A 431 1.62 -4.65 16.12
C PHE A 431 0.99 -5.95 16.63
N SER A 432 1.21 -6.27 17.90
CA SER A 432 0.65 -7.47 18.51
C SER A 432 -0.86 -7.34 18.75
N GLU A 433 -1.51 -8.48 19.00
CA GLU A 433 -2.89 -8.52 19.50
C GLU A 433 -3.09 -7.83 20.86
N CYS A 434 -2.00 -7.61 21.62
CA CYS A 434 -2.04 -6.84 22.87
C CYS A 434 -1.98 -5.32 22.60
N SER A 435 -1.25 -4.89 21.57
CA SER A 435 -1.03 -3.48 21.25
C SER A 435 -2.24 -2.86 20.55
N LYS A 436 -2.81 -3.56 19.56
CA LYS A 436 -3.85 -3.01 18.69
C LYS A 436 -5.09 -2.48 19.42
N PRO A 437 -5.67 -3.16 20.43
CA PRO A 437 -6.85 -2.64 21.13
C PRO A 437 -6.60 -1.31 21.85
N HIS A 438 -5.37 -1.07 22.31
CA HIS A 438 -5.00 0.21 22.92
C HIS A 438 -4.99 1.34 21.89
N ILE A 439 -4.50 1.06 20.69
CA ILE A 439 -4.45 2.02 19.58
C ILE A 439 -5.86 2.41 19.14
N VAL A 440 -6.73 1.42 18.90
CA VAL A 440 -8.15 1.64 18.57
C VAL A 440 -8.82 2.54 19.61
N GLN A 441 -8.61 2.23 20.89
CA GLN A 441 -9.18 2.99 22.00
C GLN A 441 -8.67 4.43 22.05
N THR A 442 -7.37 4.66 21.83
CA THR A 442 -6.79 6.01 21.79
C THR A 442 -7.37 6.83 20.65
N ILE A 443 -7.49 6.24 19.45
CA ILE A 443 -8.06 6.92 18.28
C ILE A 443 -9.50 7.35 18.55
N LEU A 444 -10.33 6.48 19.15
CA LEU A 444 -11.71 6.84 19.50
C LEU A 444 -11.83 7.96 20.53
N ASN A 445 -10.85 8.09 21.42
CA ASN A 445 -10.90 9.04 22.55
C ASN A 445 -10.21 10.37 22.26
N GLN A 446 -9.08 10.33 21.55
CA GLN A 446 -8.19 11.47 21.33
C GLN A 446 -7.95 11.75 19.85
N GLY A 447 -8.34 10.87 18.92
CA GLY A 447 -8.08 11.04 17.48
C GLY A 447 -8.84 12.18 16.79
N TYR A 448 -9.45 13.11 17.52
CA TYR A 448 -10.27 14.19 16.98
C TYR A 448 -9.51 15.18 16.07
N CYS A 449 -8.17 15.19 16.11
CA CYS A 449 -7.32 16.04 15.28
C CYS A 449 -6.78 15.31 14.04
N LEU A 450 -7.08 14.02 13.87
CA LEU A 450 -6.70 13.28 12.67
C LEU A 450 -7.51 13.78 11.47
N GLU A 451 -6.81 13.99 10.36
CA GLU A 451 -7.40 14.48 9.11
C GLU A 451 -7.82 13.28 8.22
N ASP A 452 -8.76 13.49 7.31
CA ASP A 452 -9.17 12.45 6.34
C ASP A 452 -8.05 12.14 5.34
N SER A 453 -7.92 10.89 4.91
CA SER A 453 -7.02 10.55 3.80
C SER A 453 -7.70 10.94 2.48
N GLU A 454 -7.06 11.80 1.69
CA GLU A 454 -7.64 12.33 0.46
C GLU A 454 -7.25 11.56 -0.80
N GLU A 455 -6.17 10.78 -0.75
CA GLU A 455 -5.62 10.04 -1.90
C GLU A 455 -5.57 8.54 -1.61
N ALA A 456 -5.81 7.75 -2.66
CA ALA A 456 -5.54 6.31 -2.66
C ALA A 456 -4.05 6.05 -2.43
N PHE A 457 -3.74 5.03 -1.62
CA PHE A 457 -2.39 4.66 -1.25
C PHE A 457 -2.11 3.22 -1.67
N CYS A 458 -1.29 3.05 -2.70
CA CYS A 458 -0.82 1.74 -3.08
C CYS A 458 0.20 1.21 -2.07
N GLY A 459 -0.10 0.06 -1.47
CA GLY A 459 0.71 -0.66 -0.50
C GLY A 459 0.12 -0.69 0.92
N ASN A 460 -1.12 -0.22 1.11
CA ASN A 460 -1.84 -0.32 2.40
C ASN A 460 -2.68 -1.60 2.48
N GLY A 461 -2.82 -2.36 1.40
CA GLY A 461 -3.59 -3.61 1.35
C GLY A 461 -5.09 -3.40 1.15
N ILE A 462 -5.51 -2.22 0.72
CA ILE A 462 -6.90 -1.84 0.47
C ILE A 462 -7.02 -1.49 -1.00
N VAL A 463 -8.02 -2.05 -1.69
CA VAL A 463 -8.23 -1.72 -3.11
C VAL A 463 -9.00 -0.42 -3.20
N GLU A 464 -8.30 0.66 -3.54
CA GLU A 464 -8.84 2.01 -3.62
C GLU A 464 -9.11 2.46 -5.07
N GLN A 465 -9.58 3.69 -5.26
CA GLN A 465 -9.88 4.21 -6.59
C GLN A 465 -8.62 4.25 -7.46
N GLY A 466 -8.71 3.64 -8.65
CA GLY A 466 -7.60 3.54 -9.58
C GLY A 466 -6.79 2.25 -9.42
N GLU A 467 -7.06 1.45 -8.40
CA GLU A 467 -6.36 0.19 -8.13
C GLU A 467 -7.20 -1.02 -8.53
N THR A 468 -6.50 -2.06 -8.97
CA THR A 468 -7.12 -3.36 -9.27
C THR A 468 -6.90 -4.37 -8.16
N CYS A 469 -5.83 -4.19 -7.40
CA CYS A 469 -5.39 -4.99 -6.27
C CYS A 469 -4.46 -4.14 -5.42
N ASP A 470 -4.35 -4.44 -4.14
CA ASP A 470 -3.27 -3.90 -3.32
C ASP A 470 -2.75 -5.03 -2.43
N CYS A 471 -1.53 -5.49 -2.72
CA CYS A 471 -0.91 -6.60 -2.02
C CYS A 471 -0.25 -6.21 -0.69
N GLY A 472 -0.41 -4.96 -0.24
CA GLY A 472 0.12 -4.46 1.02
C GLY A 472 1.59 -4.09 0.94
N THR A 473 2.31 -4.30 2.05
CA THR A 473 3.74 -4.00 2.10
C THR A 473 4.52 -4.84 1.09
N TRP A 474 5.74 -4.42 0.78
CA TRP A 474 6.61 -5.19 -0.12
C TRP A 474 6.83 -6.64 0.37
N ARG A 475 6.82 -6.89 1.69
CA ARG A 475 6.90 -8.24 2.29
C ARG A 475 5.65 -9.04 2.00
N ASP A 476 4.49 -8.44 2.28
CA ASP A 476 3.20 -9.10 2.09
C ASP A 476 2.97 -9.42 0.62
N CYS A 477 3.33 -8.52 -0.29
CA CYS A 477 3.19 -8.76 -1.71
C CYS A 477 4.04 -9.94 -2.19
N ALA A 478 5.30 -9.98 -1.76
CA ALA A 478 6.22 -11.03 -2.16
C ALA A 478 5.82 -12.41 -1.60
N GLU A 479 5.25 -12.45 -0.39
CA GLU A 479 4.85 -13.68 0.32
C GLU A 479 3.42 -14.12 0.08
N LEU A 480 2.47 -13.22 -0.24
CA LEU A 480 1.03 -13.50 -0.26
C LEU A 480 0.37 -13.28 -1.63
N ASP A 481 0.92 -12.41 -2.49
CA ASP A 481 0.24 -11.97 -3.71
C ASP A 481 1.15 -11.84 -4.94
N VAL A 482 1.32 -12.94 -5.65
CA VAL A 482 2.07 -12.94 -6.92
C VAL A 482 1.34 -12.25 -8.07
N CYS A 483 0.05 -11.98 -7.91
CA CYS A 483 -0.85 -11.54 -8.97
C CYS A 483 -1.00 -10.04 -9.04
N CYS A 484 -0.57 -9.32 -8.00
CA CYS A 484 -0.52 -7.88 -7.97
C CYS A 484 0.88 -7.36 -8.33
N ILE A 485 0.94 -6.19 -8.97
CA ILE A 485 2.17 -5.42 -9.13
C ILE A 485 2.35 -4.61 -7.84
N PRO A 486 3.47 -4.77 -7.13
CA PRO A 486 3.70 -4.08 -5.87
C PRO A 486 3.87 -2.56 -6.00
N ARG A 487 3.78 -1.86 -4.87
CA ARG A 487 4.14 -0.43 -4.72
C ARG A 487 5.54 -0.14 -5.26
N GLY A 488 5.74 1.02 -5.88
CA GLY A 488 7.04 1.48 -6.38
C GLY A 488 7.34 1.12 -7.84
N GLU A 489 6.52 0.28 -8.47
CA GLU A 489 6.59 -0.04 -9.90
C GLU A 489 5.72 0.89 -10.76
N LYS A 490 6.01 0.97 -12.07
CA LYS A 490 5.29 1.85 -13.03
C LYS A 490 3.76 1.63 -13.04
N HIS A 491 3.35 0.39 -12.82
CA HIS A 491 1.95 -0.04 -12.83
C HIS A 491 1.55 -0.63 -11.47
N GLN A 492 2.05 -0.04 -10.39
CA GLN A 492 1.75 -0.44 -9.02
C GLN A 492 0.23 -0.59 -8.77
N CYS A 493 -0.13 -1.54 -7.92
CA CYS A 493 -1.51 -1.88 -7.56
C CYS A 493 -2.42 -2.23 -8.74
N GLN A 494 -1.81 -2.71 -9.84
CA GLN A 494 -2.49 -3.32 -10.97
C GLN A 494 -2.19 -4.82 -11.03
N VAL A 495 -2.97 -5.57 -11.80
CA VAL A 495 -2.67 -6.99 -12.03
C VAL A 495 -1.28 -7.13 -12.65
N ASN A 496 -0.58 -8.18 -12.28
CA ASN A 496 0.76 -8.47 -12.75
C ASN A 496 0.76 -9.15 -14.14
N TRP A 497 0.48 -8.34 -15.17
CA TRP A 497 0.51 -8.75 -16.58
C TRP A 497 1.91 -9.16 -17.03
N LEU A 498 2.96 -8.66 -16.37
CA LEU A 498 4.35 -9.00 -16.63
C LEU A 498 4.62 -10.50 -16.37
N LYS A 499 3.89 -11.09 -15.42
CA LYS A 499 3.86 -12.53 -15.14
C LYS A 499 2.73 -13.27 -15.89
N GLN A 500 2.16 -12.66 -16.93
CA GLN A 500 1.07 -13.21 -17.75
C GLN A 500 -0.24 -13.50 -17.00
N TYR A 501 -0.45 -12.91 -15.82
CA TYR A 501 -1.74 -12.97 -15.13
C TYR A 501 -2.78 -12.12 -15.88
N GLN A 502 -4.03 -12.56 -15.82
CA GLN A 502 -5.13 -11.99 -16.63
C GLN A 502 -6.08 -11.13 -15.79
N CYS A 503 -6.15 -11.37 -14.50
CA CYS A 503 -7.04 -10.71 -13.56
C CYS A 503 -6.51 -10.87 -12.13
N HIS A 504 -7.10 -10.13 -11.19
CA HIS A 504 -6.89 -10.30 -9.76
C HIS A 504 -8.16 -10.77 -9.03
N PRO A 505 -8.08 -11.67 -8.03
CA PRO A 505 -9.24 -12.10 -7.23
C PRO A 505 -10.04 -10.95 -6.59
N SER A 506 -9.38 -9.84 -6.22
CA SER A 506 -10.02 -8.63 -5.67
C SER A 506 -11.03 -7.98 -6.63
N GLN A 507 -10.95 -8.25 -7.94
CA GLN A 507 -11.88 -7.71 -8.92
C GLN A 507 -13.24 -8.45 -8.93
N GLY A 508 -13.35 -9.58 -8.22
CA GLY A 508 -14.60 -10.32 -8.03
C GLY A 508 -14.60 -11.73 -8.64
N LEU A 509 -15.80 -12.31 -8.75
CA LEU A 509 -16.00 -13.75 -9.04
C LEU A 509 -15.56 -14.19 -10.45
N CYS A 510 -15.24 -13.25 -11.33
CA CYS A 510 -14.71 -13.54 -12.66
C CYS A 510 -13.22 -13.85 -12.69
N CYS A 511 -12.52 -13.70 -11.57
CA CYS A 511 -11.13 -14.12 -11.43
C CYS A 511 -10.99 -15.35 -10.55
N THR A 512 -10.11 -16.26 -10.95
CA THR A 512 -9.73 -17.42 -10.11
C THR A 512 -8.61 -17.06 -9.14
N GLN A 513 -8.42 -17.88 -8.12
CA GLN A 513 -7.30 -17.80 -7.18
C GLN A 513 -5.91 -18.04 -7.83
N ARG A 514 -5.88 -18.39 -9.13
CA ARG A 514 -4.67 -18.51 -9.95
C ARG A 514 -4.52 -17.36 -10.94
N CYS A 515 -5.32 -16.30 -10.78
CA CYS A 515 -5.17 -15.03 -11.48
C CYS A 515 -5.34 -15.17 -13.00
N VAL A 516 -6.24 -16.07 -13.35
CA VAL A 516 -6.77 -16.27 -14.70
C VAL A 516 -8.28 -16.15 -14.68
N TYR A 517 -8.87 -15.76 -15.81
CA TYR A 517 -10.31 -15.62 -15.93
C TYR A 517 -11.01 -16.94 -15.60
N LYS A 518 -12.09 -16.85 -14.83
CA LYS A 518 -12.92 -17.99 -14.49
C LYS A 518 -13.80 -18.39 -15.68
N ASP A 519 -13.79 -19.66 -16.04
CA ASP A 519 -14.71 -20.17 -17.06
C ASP A 519 -16.12 -20.35 -16.47
N LEU A 520 -16.95 -19.33 -16.70
CA LEU A 520 -18.37 -19.32 -16.35
C LEU A 520 -19.26 -19.37 -17.60
N ILE A 521 -18.73 -19.80 -18.75
CA ILE A 521 -19.51 -19.84 -20.01
C ILE A 521 -20.72 -20.76 -19.86
N GLN A 522 -20.59 -21.86 -19.11
CA GLN A 522 -21.71 -22.75 -18.80
C GLN A 522 -22.84 -22.06 -18.03
N TYR A 523 -22.55 -20.97 -17.30
CA TYR A 523 -23.51 -20.13 -16.57
C TYR A 523 -24.05 -18.97 -17.44
N GLY A 524 -23.68 -18.92 -18.73
CA GLY A 524 -23.99 -17.79 -19.59
C GLY A 524 -23.36 -16.49 -19.10
N VAL A 525 -22.14 -16.58 -18.55
CA VAL A 525 -21.37 -15.45 -18.04
C VAL A 525 -20.01 -15.48 -18.73
N ASN A 526 -19.70 -14.43 -19.50
CA ASN A 526 -18.39 -14.29 -20.14
C ASN A 526 -17.50 -13.37 -19.32
N CYS A 527 -16.58 -13.95 -18.55
CA CYS A 527 -15.66 -13.18 -17.72
C CYS A 527 -14.55 -12.45 -18.48
N LYS A 528 -14.44 -12.63 -19.80
CA LYS A 528 -13.51 -11.84 -20.60
C LYS A 528 -14.05 -10.41 -20.69
N ARG A 529 -13.22 -9.42 -20.33
CA ARG A 529 -13.55 -7.97 -20.35
C ARG A 529 -14.44 -7.49 -19.20
N PHE A 530 -14.55 -8.26 -18.12
CA PHE A 530 -15.34 -7.90 -16.94
C PHE A 530 -14.84 -6.62 -16.22
N GLU A 531 -13.60 -6.22 -16.51
CA GLU A 531 -12.95 -5.00 -16.02
C GLU A 531 -13.45 -3.71 -16.68
N LYS A 532 -14.19 -3.80 -17.79
CA LYS A 532 -14.73 -2.60 -18.45
C LYS A 532 -15.74 -1.88 -17.56
N ALA A 533 -15.59 -0.57 -17.43
CA ALA A 533 -16.47 0.30 -16.65
C ALA A 533 -16.96 1.49 -17.49
N CYS A 534 -17.93 2.23 -16.95
CA CYS A 534 -18.46 3.48 -17.51
C CYS A 534 -17.84 4.68 -16.75
N PRO A 535 -17.82 5.91 -17.32
CA PRO A 535 -18.26 6.26 -18.68
C PRO A 535 -17.30 5.78 -19.75
N CYS A 536 -17.79 5.76 -20.98
CA CYS A 536 -17.00 5.35 -22.12
C CYS A 536 -16.30 6.52 -22.81
N PRO A 537 -15.20 6.24 -23.53
CA PRO A 537 -14.60 7.21 -24.43
C PRO A 537 -15.63 7.78 -25.43
N PRO A 538 -15.59 9.07 -25.76
CA PRO A 538 -16.52 9.69 -26.70
C PRO A 538 -16.49 8.99 -28.07
N GLY A 539 -17.67 8.58 -28.58
CA GLY A 539 -17.82 8.03 -29.94
C GLY A 539 -17.94 6.50 -30.03
N GLU A 540 -17.93 5.76 -28.91
CA GLU A 540 -18.11 4.31 -28.91
C GLU A 540 -19.48 3.88 -28.33
N LYS A 541 -20.19 2.97 -29.04
CA LYS A 541 -21.16 2.08 -28.38
C LYS A 541 -20.37 1.04 -27.59
N CYS A 542 -20.39 1.13 -26.26
CA CYS A 542 -19.49 0.37 -25.42
C CYS A 542 -20.24 -0.58 -24.47
N THR A 543 -19.73 -1.80 -24.38
CA THR A 543 -20.09 -2.79 -23.37
C THR A 543 -19.34 -2.51 -22.07
N CYS A 544 -19.96 -2.74 -20.94
CA CYS A 544 -19.34 -2.68 -19.61
C CYS A 544 -19.54 -4.00 -18.87
N GLY A 545 -18.65 -4.31 -17.94
CA GLY A 545 -18.72 -5.52 -17.11
C GLY A 545 -18.98 -6.80 -17.91
N VAL A 546 -19.84 -7.65 -17.36
CA VAL A 546 -20.34 -8.85 -18.04
C VAL A 546 -21.77 -8.63 -18.53
N ASP A 547 -22.00 -8.94 -19.81
CA ASP A 547 -23.32 -8.89 -20.46
C ASP A 547 -24.13 -7.61 -20.19
N SER A 548 -23.46 -6.46 -20.22
CA SER A 548 -24.03 -5.15 -19.87
C SER A 548 -23.55 -4.03 -20.81
N GLU A 549 -24.29 -2.92 -20.85
CA GLU A 549 -24.03 -1.71 -21.63
C GLU A 549 -24.12 -0.47 -20.73
N CYS A 550 -23.33 0.56 -21.03
CA CYS A 550 -23.42 1.82 -20.30
C CYS A 550 -24.68 2.60 -20.68
N ILE A 551 -25.37 3.13 -19.67
CA ILE A 551 -26.26 4.28 -19.79
C ILE A 551 -25.62 5.35 -18.91
N ASP A 552 -25.20 6.44 -19.53
CA ASP A 552 -24.39 7.48 -18.89
C ASP A 552 -23.16 6.89 -18.18
N ASP A 553 -23.00 7.17 -16.89
CA ASP A 553 -21.88 6.72 -16.06
C ASP A 553 -22.13 5.36 -15.38
N THR A 554 -23.27 4.71 -15.65
CA THR A 554 -23.67 3.48 -14.96
C THR A 554 -23.76 2.29 -15.92
N CYS A 555 -23.25 1.15 -15.46
CA CYS A 555 -23.32 -0.10 -16.21
C CYS A 555 -24.64 -0.82 -15.97
N HIS A 556 -25.42 -1.10 -17.01
CA HIS A 556 -26.73 -1.75 -16.87
C HIS A 556 -26.82 -3.01 -17.72
N SER A 557 -27.56 -4.01 -17.23
CA SER A 557 -27.77 -5.28 -17.92
C SER A 557 -28.27 -5.11 -19.36
N LEU A 558 -27.84 -6.01 -20.25
CA LEU A 558 -28.35 -6.09 -21.62
C LEU A 558 -29.88 -6.28 -21.70
N GLU A 559 -30.51 -6.84 -20.67
CA GLU A 559 -31.96 -7.06 -20.64
C GLU A 559 -32.78 -5.78 -20.45
N CYS A 560 -32.26 -4.81 -19.69
CA CYS A 560 -32.89 -3.51 -19.50
C CYS A 560 -32.50 -2.54 -20.60
N THR A 561 -31.20 -2.46 -20.91
CA THR A 561 -30.67 -1.53 -21.91
C THR A 561 -31.25 -1.80 -23.30
N ARG A 562 -31.53 -3.06 -23.68
CA ARG A 562 -32.21 -3.37 -24.95
C ARG A 562 -33.60 -2.73 -25.09
N MET A 563 -34.25 -2.41 -23.96
CA MET A 563 -35.57 -1.77 -23.90
C MET A 563 -35.48 -0.26 -23.61
N ASN A 564 -34.28 0.34 -23.67
CA ASN A 564 -34.01 1.69 -23.20
C ASN A 564 -34.40 1.93 -21.73
N LEU A 565 -34.28 0.90 -20.89
CA LEU A 565 -34.52 1.00 -19.45
C LEU A 565 -33.23 0.87 -18.67
N GLU A 566 -33.20 1.50 -17.51
CA GLU A 566 -32.15 1.33 -16.52
C GLU A 566 -32.40 0.07 -15.69
N GLU A 567 -31.32 -0.68 -15.43
CA GLU A 567 -31.33 -1.76 -14.45
C GLU A 567 -31.57 -1.22 -13.04
N CYS A 568 -32.33 -1.95 -12.23
CA CYS A 568 -32.60 -1.62 -10.84
C CYS A 568 -32.51 -2.88 -9.96
N LYS A 569 -32.29 -2.70 -8.66
CA LYS A 569 -32.25 -3.82 -7.71
C LYS A 569 -33.67 -4.33 -7.47
N CYS A 570 -33.92 -5.59 -7.79
CA CYS A 570 -35.24 -6.20 -7.61
C CYS A 570 -35.77 -6.01 -6.17
N PRO A 571 -37.05 -5.66 -6.00
CA PRO A 571 -37.66 -5.55 -4.68
C PRO A 571 -37.66 -6.91 -3.99
N TYR A 572 -37.38 -6.89 -2.68
CA TYR A 572 -37.42 -8.11 -1.86
C TYR A 572 -38.87 -8.52 -1.64
N THR A 573 -39.31 -9.58 -2.33
CA THR A 573 -40.60 -10.20 -2.03
C THR A 573 -40.40 -11.13 -0.84
N ASP A 574 -40.90 -10.73 0.32
CA ASP A 574 -40.86 -11.56 1.53
C ASP A 574 -41.65 -12.84 1.26
N VAL A 575 -40.95 -13.98 1.16
CA VAL A 575 -41.56 -15.30 0.91
C VAL A 575 -42.17 -15.80 2.22
N ASN A 576 -43.21 -15.10 2.69
CA ASN A 576 -44.10 -15.50 3.78
C ASN A 576 -45.46 -15.93 3.20
N THR A 577 -45.45 -16.64 2.07
CA THR A 577 -46.59 -17.43 1.63
C THR A 577 -46.25 -18.89 1.84
N ASN A 578 -47.01 -19.54 2.71
CA ASN A 578 -46.99 -20.98 2.97
C ASN A 578 -47.38 -21.76 1.70
N GLU A 579 -46.49 -21.78 0.72
CA GLU A 579 -46.50 -22.72 -0.40
C GLU A 579 -45.12 -23.36 -0.50
N ASP A 580 -45.12 -24.69 -0.37
CA ASP A 580 -43.96 -25.54 -0.33
C ASP A 580 -42.96 -25.30 -1.48
N ASN A 581 -41.67 -25.21 -1.15
CA ASN A 581 -40.53 -25.56 -2.01
C ASN A 581 -40.39 -24.88 -3.39
N LYS A 582 -40.74 -23.61 -3.54
CA LYS A 582 -40.28 -22.82 -4.71
C LYS A 582 -39.03 -22.03 -4.34
N PHE A 583 -37.86 -22.52 -4.78
CA PHE A 583 -36.58 -21.80 -4.65
C PHE A 583 -36.75 -20.33 -5.07
N SER A 584 -36.32 -19.38 -4.23
CA SER A 584 -36.27 -17.96 -4.58
C SER A 584 -35.29 -17.81 -5.74
N LYS A 585 -35.79 -17.39 -6.91
CA LYS A 585 -34.94 -17.18 -8.08
C LYS A 585 -34.54 -15.71 -8.17
N CYS A 586 -33.32 -15.46 -8.63
CA CYS A 586 -32.86 -14.12 -8.95
C CYS A 586 -33.23 -13.79 -10.40
N HIS A 587 -33.81 -12.61 -10.58
CA HIS A 587 -34.17 -12.04 -11.87
C HIS A 587 -33.33 -10.79 -12.13
N THR A 588 -33.27 -10.38 -13.39
CA THR A 588 -32.85 -9.03 -13.76
C THR A 588 -34.07 -8.12 -13.70
N CYS A 589 -33.97 -6.97 -13.03
CA CYS A 589 -35.05 -6.00 -12.90
C CYS A 589 -34.72 -4.68 -13.57
N CYS A 590 -35.74 -4.05 -14.15
CA CYS A 590 -35.63 -2.80 -14.88
C CYS A 590 -36.61 -1.78 -14.31
N SER A 591 -36.19 -0.50 -14.30
CA SER A 591 -37.07 0.61 -13.93
C SER A 591 -38.07 0.85 -15.05
N PHE A 592 -39.36 0.71 -14.76
CA PHE A 592 -40.45 0.91 -15.71
C PHE A 592 -41.61 1.64 -15.02
N GLU A 593 -42.01 2.79 -15.56
CA GLU A 593 -43.11 3.62 -15.03
C GLU A 593 -42.98 3.95 -13.53
N GLY A 594 -41.75 4.14 -13.05
CA GLY A 594 -41.46 4.44 -11.64
C GLY A 594 -41.39 3.22 -10.72
N ASN A 595 -41.61 2.00 -11.23
CA ASN A 595 -41.49 0.75 -10.48
C ASN A 595 -40.27 -0.06 -10.93
N CYS A 596 -39.64 -0.76 -10.00
CA CYS A 596 -38.59 -1.72 -10.31
C CYS A 596 -39.20 -3.13 -10.42
N GLU A 597 -39.33 -3.64 -11.63
CA GLU A 597 -39.97 -4.93 -11.91
C GLU A 597 -39.03 -5.85 -12.68
N SER A 598 -39.29 -7.17 -12.63
CA SER A 598 -38.52 -8.12 -13.44
C SER A 598 -38.63 -7.77 -14.92
N SER A 599 -37.53 -7.89 -15.66
CA SER A 599 -37.47 -7.64 -17.11
C SER A 599 -38.56 -8.42 -17.86
N SER A 600 -38.89 -9.63 -17.38
CA SER A 600 -39.95 -10.48 -17.93
C SER A 600 -41.36 -9.94 -17.67
N THR A 601 -41.58 -9.34 -16.50
CA THR A 601 -42.85 -8.70 -16.11
C THR A 601 -43.07 -7.45 -16.94
N VAL A 602 -42.05 -6.59 -17.07
CA VAL A 602 -42.13 -5.36 -17.89
C VAL A 602 -42.59 -5.68 -19.31
N VAL A 603 -41.96 -6.67 -19.95
CA VAL A 603 -42.35 -7.08 -21.30
C VAL A 603 -43.77 -7.64 -21.35
N HIS A 604 -44.18 -8.43 -20.36
CA HIS A 604 -45.54 -8.94 -20.27
C HIS A 604 -46.58 -7.82 -20.12
N THR A 605 -46.26 -6.78 -19.36
CA THR A 605 -47.11 -5.59 -19.18
C THR A 605 -47.30 -4.85 -20.50
N ILE A 606 -46.22 -4.54 -21.24
CA ILE A 606 -46.27 -3.88 -22.56
C ILE A 606 -47.16 -4.69 -23.53
N VAL A 607 -46.92 -6.00 -23.61
CA VAL A 607 -47.66 -6.88 -24.55
C VAL A 607 -49.13 -7.03 -24.15
N SER A 608 -49.43 -7.10 -22.85
CA SER A 608 -50.82 -7.20 -22.38
C SER A 608 -51.63 -5.91 -22.62
N ARG A 609 -50.96 -4.75 -22.71
CA ARG A 609 -51.54 -3.47 -23.14
C ARG A 609 -51.73 -3.33 -24.66
N LYS A 610 -51.36 -4.36 -25.45
CA LYS A 610 -51.36 -4.35 -26.93
C LYS A 610 -50.46 -3.26 -27.53
N GLU A 611 -49.46 -2.81 -26.79
CA GLU A 611 -48.44 -1.90 -27.28
C GLU A 611 -47.45 -2.67 -28.17
N ASP A 612 -46.87 -1.99 -29.16
CA ASP A 612 -45.85 -2.58 -30.02
C ASP A 612 -44.52 -2.67 -29.26
N ILE A 613 -44.12 -3.89 -28.88
CA ILE A 613 -42.86 -4.14 -28.18
C ILE A 613 -41.63 -3.64 -28.97
N THR A 614 -41.71 -3.62 -30.31
CA THR A 614 -40.60 -3.17 -31.16
C THR A 614 -40.36 -1.67 -31.01
N ALA A 615 -41.34 -0.89 -30.56
CA ALA A 615 -41.17 0.53 -30.24
C ALA A 615 -40.28 0.78 -29.02
N TYR A 616 -40.19 -0.19 -28.10
CA TYR A 616 -39.35 -0.12 -26.90
C TYR A 616 -37.93 -0.63 -27.15
N LEU A 617 -37.73 -1.45 -28.18
CA LEU A 617 -36.45 -2.12 -28.42
C LEU A 617 -35.47 -1.21 -29.18
N LYS A 618 -34.21 -1.16 -28.71
CA LYS A 618 -33.11 -0.47 -29.40
C LYS A 618 -32.87 -0.99 -30.84
N GLN A 619 -33.24 -2.23 -31.13
CA GLN A 619 -33.05 -2.89 -32.44
C GLN A 619 -33.98 -4.11 -32.60
N ASN A 620 -34.12 -4.60 -33.84
CA ASN A 620 -34.90 -5.81 -34.13
C ASN A 620 -34.12 -7.10 -33.79
N TYR A 621 -34.66 -7.90 -32.86
CA TYR A 621 -34.08 -9.18 -32.44
C TYR A 621 -34.80 -10.36 -33.12
N THR A 622 -34.11 -11.11 -33.99
CA THR A 622 -34.66 -12.29 -34.70
C THR A 622 -33.85 -13.56 -34.41
N PHE A 623 -34.48 -14.74 -34.57
CA PHE A 623 -33.96 -16.09 -34.24
C PHE A 623 -32.55 -16.41 -34.80
N LYS A 624 -32.11 -15.72 -35.86
CA LYS A 624 -30.87 -16.04 -36.61
C LYS A 624 -29.58 -15.46 -36.02
N LYS A 625 -29.63 -14.58 -35.00
CA LYS A 625 -28.44 -13.83 -34.51
C LYS A 625 -27.89 -14.23 -33.13
N PHE A 626 -28.46 -15.20 -32.41
CA PHE A 626 -27.96 -15.53 -31.06
C PHE A 626 -26.70 -16.41 -31.08
N PRO A 627 -25.64 -16.04 -30.34
CA PRO A 627 -24.43 -16.85 -30.24
C PRO A 627 -24.72 -18.21 -29.58
N ARG A 628 -24.06 -19.28 -30.06
CA ARG A 628 -24.27 -20.67 -29.59
C ARG A 628 -24.08 -20.86 -28.07
N SER A 629 -23.37 -19.96 -27.40
CA SER A 629 -23.14 -19.94 -25.94
C SER A 629 -24.40 -19.68 -25.10
N VAL A 630 -25.47 -19.11 -25.67
CA VAL A 630 -26.71 -18.71 -24.94
C VAL A 630 -27.82 -19.76 -25.06
N ARG A 631 -27.56 -20.94 -25.65
CA ARG A 631 -28.56 -22.02 -25.79
C ARG A 631 -28.77 -22.85 -24.51
N ILE A 632 -28.15 -22.47 -23.40
CA ILE A 632 -28.21 -23.22 -22.13
C ILE A 632 -29.42 -22.72 -21.33
N LYS A 633 -30.54 -23.47 -21.38
CA LYS A 633 -31.79 -23.19 -20.63
C LYS A 633 -31.66 -23.21 -19.09
N LYS A 634 -30.46 -23.42 -18.55
CA LYS A 634 -30.23 -23.59 -17.10
C LYS A 634 -30.31 -22.28 -16.32
N PHE A 635 -30.15 -21.12 -16.96
CA PHE A 635 -29.98 -19.82 -16.29
C PHE A 635 -30.95 -18.73 -16.77
N GLY A 636 -32.02 -19.16 -17.42
CA GLY A 636 -33.00 -18.28 -18.00
C GLY A 636 -33.86 -19.00 -19.02
N HIS A 637 -34.84 -18.28 -19.53
CA HIS A 637 -35.76 -18.80 -20.51
C HIS A 637 -35.92 -17.82 -21.67
N TYR A 638 -36.24 -18.36 -22.84
CA TYR A 638 -36.65 -17.55 -23.98
C TYR A 638 -38.16 -17.47 -23.98
N LYS A 639 -38.69 -16.27 -24.24
CA LYS A 639 -40.12 -16.06 -24.44
C LYS A 639 -40.33 -15.26 -25.71
N GLU A 640 -41.24 -15.75 -26.54
CA GLU A 640 -41.63 -15.11 -27.79
C GLU A 640 -42.80 -14.16 -27.54
N PHE A 641 -42.74 -12.98 -28.14
CA PHE A 641 -43.78 -11.97 -28.07
C PHE A 641 -44.12 -11.52 -29.48
N CYS A 642 -45.38 -11.69 -29.87
CA CYS A 642 -45.88 -11.32 -31.18
C CYS A 642 -46.84 -10.14 -31.04
N ASN A 643 -46.67 -9.11 -31.87
CA ASN A 643 -47.62 -8.01 -31.95
C ASN A 643 -48.98 -8.52 -32.45
N GLN A 644 -50.05 -8.22 -31.71
CA GLN A 644 -51.42 -8.61 -32.09
C GLN A 644 -52.09 -7.62 -33.07
N ALA A 645 -51.40 -6.55 -33.46
CA ALA A 645 -51.92 -5.53 -34.38
C ALA A 645 -51.72 -5.93 -35.86
N GLY A 646 -52.63 -6.77 -36.39
CA GLY A 646 -52.99 -6.81 -37.82
C GLY A 646 -52.27 -7.81 -38.74
N GLY A 647 -52.95 -8.94 -39.03
CA GLY A 647 -52.94 -9.68 -40.31
C GLY A 647 -51.63 -10.31 -40.84
N ILE A 648 -51.61 -11.65 -40.95
CA ILE A 648 -50.75 -12.58 -41.75
C ILE A 648 -49.21 -12.43 -41.66
N ASN A 649 -48.65 -11.28 -41.25
CA ASN A 649 -47.21 -11.02 -41.05
C ASN A 649 -46.93 -10.41 -39.67
N SER A 650 -47.42 -11.02 -38.58
CA SER A 650 -47.07 -10.57 -37.23
C SER A 650 -45.57 -10.78 -36.95
N SER A 651 -44.81 -9.70 -36.78
CA SER A 651 -43.40 -9.77 -36.39
C SER A 651 -43.28 -10.22 -34.94
N CYS A 652 -42.88 -11.47 -34.72
CA CYS A 652 -42.58 -11.99 -33.39
C CYS A 652 -41.14 -11.70 -33.00
N THR A 653 -40.94 -11.23 -31.77
CA THR A 653 -39.62 -10.99 -31.19
C THR A 653 -39.36 -12.02 -30.09
N LEU A 654 -38.21 -12.68 -30.17
CA LEU A 654 -37.77 -13.62 -29.14
C LEU A 654 -36.79 -12.94 -28.18
N LEU A 655 -37.15 -12.88 -26.91
CA LEU A 655 -36.33 -12.27 -25.86
C LEU A 655 -35.89 -13.34 -24.85
N PHE A 656 -34.64 -13.23 -24.42
CA PHE A 656 -34.09 -14.01 -23.30
C PHE A 656 -34.28 -13.25 -21.99
N PHE A 657 -34.62 -13.98 -20.93
CA PHE A 657 -34.72 -13.45 -19.56
C PHE A 657 -33.95 -14.34 -18.61
N ARG A 658 -33.05 -13.73 -17.83
CA ARG A 658 -32.26 -14.41 -16.81
C ARG A 658 -33.14 -14.71 -15.60
N GLU A 659 -33.07 -15.97 -15.18
CA GLU A 659 -33.82 -16.51 -14.06
C GLU A 659 -32.96 -17.59 -13.41
N VAL A 660 -32.30 -17.23 -12.31
CA VAL A 660 -31.20 -17.99 -11.69
C VAL A 660 -31.67 -18.57 -10.36
N ILE A 661 -31.36 -19.84 -10.08
CA ILE A 661 -31.69 -20.47 -8.79
C ILE A 661 -30.73 -20.03 -7.68
N GLU A 662 -31.15 -20.17 -6.43
CA GLU A 662 -30.30 -19.89 -5.26
C GLU A 662 -28.95 -20.64 -5.36
N LYS A 663 -27.87 -19.97 -4.96
CA LYS A 663 -26.45 -20.42 -5.00
C LYS A 663 -25.77 -20.45 -6.37
N ASP A 664 -26.49 -20.22 -7.47
CA ASP A 664 -25.89 -20.04 -8.80
C ASP A 664 -25.44 -18.58 -9.05
N TYR A 665 -24.69 -18.34 -10.13
CA TYR A 665 -24.17 -17.03 -10.48
C TYR A 665 -25.23 -16.11 -11.10
N CYS A 666 -25.29 -14.87 -10.62
CA CYS A 666 -26.16 -13.82 -11.13
C CYS A 666 -25.32 -12.62 -11.59
N ILE A 667 -25.93 -11.70 -12.32
CA ILE A 667 -25.31 -10.45 -12.78
C ILE A 667 -26.16 -9.29 -12.26
N LEU A 668 -25.50 -8.26 -11.75
CA LEU A 668 -26.13 -7.01 -11.34
C LEU A 668 -25.16 -5.87 -11.68
N PHE A 669 -25.61 -4.89 -12.47
CA PHE A 669 -24.82 -3.75 -12.93
C PHE A 669 -23.46 -4.16 -13.54
N GLY A 670 -23.46 -5.21 -14.38
CA GLY A 670 -22.26 -5.76 -15.02
C GLY A 670 -21.31 -6.53 -14.11
N LYS A 671 -21.60 -6.67 -12.81
CA LYS A 671 -20.78 -7.44 -11.86
C LYS A 671 -21.40 -8.81 -11.61
N VAL A 672 -20.54 -9.82 -11.41
CA VAL A 672 -20.95 -11.20 -11.13
C VAL A 672 -21.11 -11.40 -9.62
N GLY A 673 -22.30 -11.82 -9.22
CA GLY A 673 -22.66 -12.15 -7.84
C GLY A 673 -23.12 -13.60 -7.68
N THR A 674 -23.59 -13.91 -6.47
CA THR A 674 -24.24 -15.19 -6.16
C THR A 674 -25.71 -14.93 -5.86
N CYS A 675 -26.59 -15.73 -6.44
CA CYS A 675 -28.02 -15.62 -6.18
C CYS A 675 -28.33 -16.09 -4.75
N ARG A 676 -28.94 -15.20 -3.95
CA ARG A 676 -29.44 -15.49 -2.60
C ARG A 676 -30.94 -15.17 -2.53
N LYS A 677 -31.57 -15.53 -1.42
CA LYS A 677 -32.98 -15.14 -1.15
C LYS A 677 -33.20 -13.62 -1.22
N SER A 678 -32.20 -12.83 -0.86
CA SER A 678 -32.17 -11.37 -0.94
C SER A 678 -31.92 -10.78 -2.32
N GLY A 679 -31.83 -11.62 -3.35
CA GLY A 679 -31.50 -11.23 -4.72
C GLY A 679 -30.04 -11.51 -5.06
N CYS A 680 -29.54 -10.82 -6.08
CA CYS A 680 -28.16 -10.99 -6.52
C CYS A 680 -27.18 -10.34 -5.54
N ASP A 681 -26.39 -11.15 -4.84
CA ASP A 681 -25.38 -10.71 -3.89
C ASP A 681 -24.03 -10.57 -4.61
N VAL A 682 -23.67 -9.34 -4.95
CA VAL A 682 -22.37 -9.00 -5.54
C VAL A 682 -21.37 -8.76 -4.42
N PRO A 683 -20.23 -9.47 -4.38
CA PRO A 683 -19.20 -9.22 -3.37
C PRO A 683 -18.69 -7.77 -3.46
N GLY A 684 -18.52 -7.13 -2.31
CA GLY A 684 -17.85 -5.83 -2.23
C GLY A 684 -16.40 -5.92 -2.73
N ILE A 685 -15.88 -4.78 -3.18
CA ILE A 685 -14.46 -4.63 -3.53
C ILE A 685 -13.66 -4.73 -2.22
N ARG A 686 -12.76 -5.69 -2.15
CA ARG A 686 -11.81 -5.87 -1.05
C ARG A 686 -10.59 -6.63 -1.54
N GLN A 687 -9.47 -6.47 -0.87
CA GLN A 687 -8.29 -7.26 -1.18
C GLN A 687 -8.53 -8.75 -0.89
N ILE A 688 -8.19 -9.60 -1.85
CA ILE A 688 -8.28 -11.06 -1.73
C ILE A 688 -6.97 -11.66 -2.20
N TYR A 689 -6.18 -12.17 -1.26
CA TYR A 689 -4.92 -12.86 -1.55
C TYR A 689 -5.14 -14.15 -2.35
N PRO A 690 -4.37 -14.40 -3.43
CA PRO A 690 -4.42 -15.64 -4.18
C PRO A 690 -3.94 -16.85 -3.37
N VAL A 691 -4.35 -18.07 -3.75
CA VAL A 691 -3.82 -19.29 -3.13
C VAL A 691 -2.43 -19.58 -3.68
N ILE A 692 -1.41 -19.49 -2.84
CA ILE A 692 -0.04 -19.86 -3.21
C ILE A 692 0.09 -21.38 -3.26
N ILE A 693 -0.01 -21.93 -4.48
CA ILE A 693 0.34 -23.33 -4.73
C ILE A 693 1.85 -23.36 -4.94
N LYS A 694 2.62 -23.70 -3.89
CA LYS A 694 4.03 -24.06 -4.07
C LYS A 694 4.09 -25.19 -5.09
N ALA A 695 4.75 -24.96 -6.23
CA ALA A 695 5.00 -26.02 -7.20
C ALA A 695 5.71 -27.15 -6.47
N ARG A 696 5.05 -28.30 -6.30
CA ARG A 696 5.74 -29.53 -5.94
C ARG A 696 6.76 -29.75 -7.05
N SER A 697 8.05 -29.76 -6.72
CA SER A 697 9.07 -30.26 -7.63
C SER A 697 8.69 -31.69 -8.00
N ILE A 698 8.12 -31.88 -9.18
CA ILE A 698 7.94 -33.22 -9.75
C ILE A 698 9.34 -33.62 -10.19
N SER A 699 10.07 -34.27 -9.29
CA SER A 699 11.23 -35.09 -9.63
C SER A 699 10.71 -36.31 -10.39
N GLY A 700 10.45 -36.13 -11.69
CA GLY A 700 10.10 -37.19 -12.62
C GLY A 700 11.21 -37.27 -13.65
N SER A 701 12.16 -38.19 -13.45
CA SER A 701 13.19 -38.52 -14.42
C SER A 701 12.55 -39.03 -15.71
N THR A 702 12.61 -38.26 -16.78
CA THR A 702 12.59 -38.81 -18.13
C THR A 702 13.61 -38.08 -18.99
N ASN A 703 14.71 -38.80 -19.26
CA ASN A 703 15.72 -38.48 -20.26
C ASN A 703 15.06 -38.12 -21.60
N ARG A 704 15.16 -36.86 -22.02
CA ARG A 704 15.26 -36.49 -23.44
C ARG A 704 16.18 -35.27 -23.58
N SER A 705 17.43 -35.59 -23.89
CA SER A 705 18.46 -34.69 -24.39
C SER A 705 18.03 -34.07 -25.72
N VAL A 706 17.75 -32.77 -25.73
CA VAL A 706 17.84 -31.94 -26.94
C VAL A 706 18.34 -30.54 -26.54
N GLU A 707 19.61 -30.31 -26.90
CA GLU A 707 20.28 -29.04 -27.25
C GLU A 707 19.69 -27.70 -26.78
N PHE A 708 20.38 -27.05 -25.84
CA PHE A 708 20.48 -25.58 -25.77
C PHE A 708 21.89 -25.22 -25.29
N SER A 709 22.79 -24.92 -26.23
CA SER A 709 24.15 -24.44 -25.99
C SER A 709 24.40 -23.19 -26.81
N ILE A 710 23.74 -22.07 -26.47
CA ILE A 710 24.07 -20.74 -27.01
C ILE A 710 23.91 -19.62 -25.95
N THR A 711 23.13 -19.81 -24.89
CA THR A 711 22.88 -18.75 -23.89
C THR A 711 24.03 -18.53 -22.89
N SER A 712 24.80 -19.56 -22.52
CA SER A 712 25.90 -19.39 -21.55
C SER A 712 27.12 -18.61 -22.08
N TYR A 713 27.30 -18.49 -23.40
CA TYR A 713 28.42 -17.73 -23.97
C TYR A 713 28.15 -16.22 -24.04
N ILE A 714 26.88 -15.80 -24.07
CA ILE A 714 26.51 -14.37 -24.11
C ILE A 714 26.64 -13.73 -22.73
N PHE A 715 26.39 -14.48 -21.65
CA PHE A 715 26.55 -13.98 -20.28
C PHE A 715 28.02 -13.76 -19.87
N LEU A 716 28.96 -14.54 -20.41
CA LEU A 716 30.40 -14.31 -20.18
C LEU A 716 30.94 -13.09 -20.94
N LEU A 717 30.36 -12.73 -22.08
CA LEU A 717 30.76 -11.57 -22.88
C LEU A 717 30.21 -10.23 -22.33
N LEU A 718 29.06 -10.25 -21.66
CA LEU A 718 28.49 -9.07 -20.99
C LEU A 718 29.16 -8.77 -19.64
N GLY A 719 29.56 -9.80 -18.89
CA GLY A 719 30.34 -9.61 -17.65
C GLY A 719 31.75 -9.04 -17.90
N THR A 720 32.41 -9.48 -18.98
CA THR A 720 33.77 -9.02 -19.33
C THR A 720 33.80 -7.60 -19.89
N THR A 721 32.74 -7.15 -20.55
CA THR A 721 32.64 -5.76 -21.04
C THR A 721 32.41 -4.74 -19.92
N CYS A 722 31.72 -5.13 -18.83
CA CYS A 722 31.58 -4.29 -17.63
C CYS A 722 32.93 -4.11 -16.91
N GLN A 723 33.73 -5.17 -16.82
CA GLN A 723 35.04 -5.14 -16.17
C GLN A 723 36.05 -4.28 -16.97
N ILE A 724 36.06 -4.36 -18.30
CA ILE A 724 36.96 -3.58 -19.16
C ILE A 724 36.62 -2.08 -19.12
N ILE A 725 35.35 -1.72 -19.02
CA ILE A 725 34.91 -0.31 -18.91
C ILE A 725 35.30 0.26 -17.54
N LEU A 726 35.27 -0.53 -16.46
CA LEU A 726 35.71 -0.12 -15.13
C LEU A 726 37.24 0.04 -15.04
N ASP A 727 38.01 -0.87 -15.64
CA ASP A 727 39.48 -0.79 -15.67
C ASP A 727 40.02 0.36 -16.54
N LEU A 728 39.26 0.76 -17.57
CA LEU A 728 39.58 1.95 -18.38
C LEU A 728 39.19 3.27 -17.71
N TYR A 729 38.36 3.25 -16.66
CA TYR A 729 37.99 4.43 -15.88
C TYR A 729 38.90 4.66 -14.66
N GLN A 730 39.73 3.68 -14.29
CA GLN A 730 40.72 3.76 -13.20
C GLN A 730 42.16 4.09 -13.67
N LYS A 731 42.38 4.22 -14.98
CA LYS A 731 43.55 4.89 -15.58
C LYS A 731 43.16 6.27 -16.05
#